data_AF-A0A524AHY9-F1
#
_entry.id   AF-A0A524AHY9-F1
#
_cell.length_a   1.000
_cell.length_b   1.000
_cell.length_c   1.000
_cell.angle_alpha   90.00
_cell.angle_beta   90.00
_cell.angle_gamma   90.00
#
_symmetry.space_group_name_H-M   'P 1'
#
loop_
_entity.id
_entity.type
_entity.pdbx_description
1 polymer ?
#
loop_
_entity_poly.entity_id
_entity_poly.type
_entity_poly.pdbx_seq_one_letter_code
_entity_poly.pdbx_strand_id
1 'polypeptide(L)'
;GLPTIRGWDWHQKQQRAAVSGLVVDWRLQDLRDLYNSPDIGLATTILRRYQVGYIYVGELEQAYYEPEGLAKFEDMVGSELQIAYRQGPVTIYRVEGSGAREIGKTEEAPRTALQRLRDWVGRHWIPGRVRAEGPVPSPTDSTFQPNRPSLMLDRPVDELPVLRDRGWNQVACSATVAAVAVWWLVLQLIGLAVWPLVSWLCPCLGDGGYGLAKGIGLLLVSYLVWIGASLRLVANSPPVAWLALAFLAGVSFVLWRVRRCDLAAVWKTNRRIVLIEEGLFSAAFLAFVGIRLLNPDLWHPLFGGEKMMEIAFLNALTKSAYMPPYDPFFAGGYVNYYYYGHFIVALLIKLTGLTPEVGFNLAVPTFFALTVLHAFVVGYWMVNLFKPDREPAGMTRSSSEDPGPRLAAGGAGWQRTAEREAEPPRGMTRAPPKGGQAASEAARLSPAGLRAGASAAALVALMANMSGAVQLLEGLGRIGGASFSGRITWDDVSRVVPGLWLLLTGRAQLPAFDYWYRATRIIPHTINEFPFFSFLFADLHPHMIGIPFTVLAAALFLVLIHGEAPGRVGAVARWLVVAVVVGALGVINTWDLPTYLGVLGCVLVYRGWKARGLRGIVVGAITSLLVAAISLALYSPFFLHYRTPDLSLALVPPPDRTHLSRFMTVWGLQLFLVISLVSVWAVRDRPWRRLLRLGRGSLGQSPCSLAGSRRPIVLRWALRLAALVLITALIWLLRDMLVAALLAVLLAFTGILLLASGRNEAVFLQRLMLFVGLGLLLGVEVVYLRDWLAESEWRRMNTVFKFYIQAWVLIGLASGAALPELWRHILRRRQALALVWSGALALLVVSSLAYLVMGIPARVTERFPGAQPPVGTLDGTAYMRTAIYGWPDEDHRIELKYDREAILWLLRHVEGTPVIAEAPLGYYRAGGLRVSAYTGLPTIVGAHQREQRPMDQVSAREGDAVELYRTTDTSAMLDILRRYRVRYVYVGQLERNVYPGPGLAKFEELTKAGTLARVFHNDRVDIYEVLRDWDADC
;
A
#
# COMPACT_ATOMS: atom_id res chain seq x y z
N GLY A 1 42.88 1.50 -3.63
CA GLY A 1 42.85 0.98 -2.25
C GLY A 1 43.42 -0.41 -2.22
N LEU A 2 44.01 -0.82 -1.10
CA LEU A 2 44.44 -2.21 -0.91
C LEU A 2 43.19 -3.12 -0.80
N PRO A 3 43.23 -4.33 -1.36
CA PRO A 3 42.11 -5.27 -1.25
C PRO A 3 41.91 -5.69 0.22
N THR A 4 40.66 -5.75 0.68
CA THR A 4 40.30 -6.23 2.02
C THR A 4 39.59 -7.59 1.93
N ILE A 5 39.53 -8.34 3.05
CA ILE A 5 38.79 -9.62 3.13
C ILE A 5 37.35 -9.46 2.61
N ARG A 6 36.73 -8.30 2.90
CA ARG A 6 35.41 -7.92 2.42
C ARG A 6 35.26 -6.38 2.41
N GLY A 7 34.70 -5.86 1.31
CA GLY A 7 34.35 -4.44 1.16
C GLY A 7 33.04 -4.06 1.89
N TRP A 8 32.32 -3.07 1.40
CA TRP A 8 31.07 -2.62 2.04
C TRP A 8 29.99 -3.71 2.02
N ASP A 9 29.38 -4.03 3.18
CA ASP A 9 28.43 -5.15 3.31
C ASP A 9 27.36 -5.13 2.24
N TRP A 10 26.66 -4.01 2.23
CA TRP A 10 25.46 -3.84 1.45
C TRP A 10 25.77 -3.93 -0.05
N HIS A 11 26.91 -3.37 -0.46
CA HIS A 11 27.34 -3.40 -1.86
C HIS A 11 27.84 -4.78 -2.27
N GLN A 12 28.55 -5.50 -1.40
CA GLN A 12 28.98 -6.86 -1.71
C GLN A 12 27.79 -7.83 -1.78
N LYS A 13 26.81 -7.70 -0.89
CA LYS A 13 25.54 -8.45 -0.92
C LYS A 13 24.71 -8.11 -2.15
N GLN A 14 24.61 -6.84 -2.51
CA GLN A 14 23.89 -6.39 -3.68
C GLN A 14 24.54 -6.88 -4.99
N GLN A 15 25.88 -6.85 -5.07
CA GLN A 15 26.62 -7.35 -6.24
C GLN A 15 26.57 -8.88 -6.37
N ARG A 16 26.32 -9.61 -5.27
CA ARG A 16 26.38 -11.08 -5.20
C ARG A 16 25.09 -11.66 -4.61
N ALA A 17 23.94 -11.07 -4.93
CA ALA A 17 22.66 -11.36 -4.30
C ALA A 17 22.26 -12.86 -4.36
N ALA A 18 22.66 -13.57 -5.41
CA ALA A 18 22.36 -15.00 -5.58
C ALA A 18 23.19 -15.93 -4.66
N VAL A 19 24.32 -15.47 -4.11
CA VAL A 19 25.27 -16.28 -3.31
C VAL A 19 25.76 -15.55 -2.06
N SER A 20 25.04 -14.52 -1.62
CA SER A 20 25.43 -13.63 -0.52
C SER A 20 25.68 -14.40 0.77
N GLY A 21 24.80 -15.36 1.10
CA GLY A 21 24.96 -16.24 2.25
C GLY A 21 26.19 -17.17 2.21
N LEU A 22 26.61 -17.60 1.02
CA LEU A 22 27.72 -18.54 0.83
C LEU A 22 29.09 -17.86 0.75
N VAL A 23 29.13 -16.60 0.29
CA VAL A 23 30.40 -15.92 -0.03
C VAL A 23 30.61 -14.67 0.82
N VAL A 24 29.56 -13.92 1.15
CA VAL A 24 29.67 -12.63 1.84
C VAL A 24 29.48 -12.80 3.34
N ASP A 25 28.44 -13.54 3.76
CA ASP A 25 28.15 -13.72 5.19
C ASP A 25 29.21 -14.58 5.89
N TRP A 26 29.76 -15.61 5.21
CA TRP A 26 30.86 -16.40 5.75
C TRP A 26 32.14 -15.56 5.95
N ARG A 27 32.48 -14.69 4.99
CA ARG A 27 33.62 -13.75 5.13
C ARG A 27 33.39 -12.72 6.23
N LEU A 28 32.14 -12.29 6.44
CA LEU A 28 31.79 -11.39 7.53
C LEU A 28 31.95 -12.08 8.89
N GLN A 29 31.54 -13.35 8.98
CA GLN A 29 31.75 -14.15 10.17
C GLN A 29 33.24 -14.35 10.44
N ASP A 30 34.04 -14.73 9.43
CA ASP A 30 35.50 -14.84 9.57
C ASP A 30 36.13 -13.52 10.03
N LEU A 31 35.64 -12.35 9.56
CA LEU A 31 36.16 -11.06 10.02
C LEU A 31 35.75 -10.75 11.47
N ARG A 32 34.53 -11.11 11.88
CA ARG A 32 34.10 -11.00 13.29
C ARG A 32 34.91 -11.92 14.19
N ASP A 33 35.12 -13.17 13.77
CA ASP A 33 35.89 -14.15 14.53
C ASP A 33 37.36 -13.71 14.62
N LEU A 34 37.91 -13.17 13.53
CA LEU A 34 39.28 -12.63 13.48
C LEU A 34 39.48 -11.48 14.47
N TYR A 35 38.50 -10.61 14.72
CA TYR A 35 38.65 -9.48 15.65
C TYR A 35 38.15 -9.76 17.08
N ASN A 36 37.12 -10.58 17.27
CA ASN A 36 36.51 -10.84 18.59
C ASN A 36 37.02 -12.10 19.31
N SER A 37 37.47 -13.14 18.59
CA SER A 37 37.92 -14.38 19.25
C SER A 37 39.34 -14.21 19.80
N PRO A 38 39.66 -14.63 21.04
CA PRO A 38 41.03 -14.66 21.54
C PRO A 38 41.86 -15.83 20.99
N ASP A 39 41.26 -16.75 20.21
CA ASP A 39 41.94 -17.93 19.66
C ASP A 39 42.93 -17.56 18.54
N ILE A 40 44.22 -17.65 18.85
CA ILE A 40 45.33 -17.41 17.91
C ILE A 40 45.33 -18.40 16.75
N GLY A 41 44.99 -19.68 16.97
CA GLY A 41 44.97 -20.69 15.92
C GLY A 41 43.88 -20.43 14.87
N LEU A 42 42.71 -20.00 15.33
CA LEU A 42 41.63 -19.55 14.45
C LEU A 42 42.03 -18.29 13.67
N ALA A 43 42.63 -17.30 14.34
CA ALA A 43 43.11 -16.07 13.70
C ALA A 43 44.14 -16.37 12.60
N THR A 44 45.16 -17.18 12.89
CA THR A 44 46.18 -17.58 11.92
C THR A 44 45.58 -18.34 10.73
N THR A 45 44.57 -19.19 10.97
CA THR A 45 43.86 -19.90 9.90
C THR A 45 43.15 -18.93 8.96
N ILE A 46 42.49 -17.91 9.50
CA ILE A 46 41.78 -16.88 8.72
C ILE A 46 42.78 -16.01 7.95
N LEU A 47 43.87 -15.56 8.58
CA LEU A 47 44.89 -14.73 7.93
C LEU A 47 45.52 -15.44 6.72
N ARG A 48 45.83 -16.75 6.85
CA ARG A 48 46.36 -17.57 5.76
C ARG A 48 45.33 -17.82 4.65
N ARG A 49 44.06 -18.07 5.00
CA ARG A 49 42.97 -18.29 4.03
C ARG A 49 42.83 -17.13 3.05
N TYR A 50 42.98 -15.90 3.55
CA TYR A 50 42.81 -14.69 2.74
C TYR A 50 44.13 -14.04 2.29
N GLN A 51 45.29 -14.62 2.62
CA GLN A 51 46.61 -14.05 2.32
C GLN A 51 46.71 -12.59 2.79
N VAL A 52 46.26 -12.31 4.02
CA VAL A 52 46.22 -10.96 4.58
C VAL A 52 47.63 -10.45 4.77
N GLY A 53 48.02 -9.36 4.11
CA GLY A 53 49.35 -8.76 4.28
C GLY A 53 49.48 -7.81 5.46
N TYR A 54 48.40 -7.10 5.79
CA TYR A 54 48.36 -6.12 6.88
C TYR A 54 47.04 -6.21 7.66
N ILE A 55 47.11 -6.02 8.96
CA ILE A 55 45.99 -5.90 9.88
C ILE A 55 46.00 -4.47 10.43
N TYR A 56 44.85 -3.81 10.40
CA TYR A 56 44.67 -2.45 10.91
C TYR A 56 43.80 -2.50 12.17
N VAL A 57 44.27 -1.89 13.26
CA VAL A 57 43.53 -1.72 14.51
C VAL A 57 43.61 -0.26 14.91
N GLY A 58 42.54 0.50 14.66
CA GLY A 58 42.40 1.90 15.07
C GLY A 58 41.28 2.12 16.09
N GLU A 59 40.90 3.39 16.28
CA GLU A 59 39.86 3.79 17.24
C GLU A 59 38.51 3.11 16.98
N LEU A 60 38.17 2.91 15.70
CA LEU A 60 36.91 2.27 15.31
C LEU A 60 36.92 0.77 15.62
N GLU A 61 38.01 0.07 15.33
CA GLU A 61 38.13 -1.35 15.69
C GLU A 61 38.10 -1.53 17.21
N GLN A 62 38.76 -0.66 17.96
CA GLN A 62 38.74 -0.66 19.44
C GLN A 62 37.37 -0.34 20.04
N ALA A 63 36.56 0.48 19.36
CA ALA A 63 35.19 0.80 19.80
C ALA A 63 34.18 -0.31 19.46
N TYR A 64 34.46 -1.13 18.44
CA TYR A 64 33.48 -2.06 17.86
C TYR A 64 33.72 -3.54 18.21
N TYR A 65 34.95 -3.92 18.54
CA TYR A 65 35.34 -5.30 18.82
C TYR A 65 35.80 -5.48 20.28
N GLU A 66 35.67 -6.71 20.78
CA GLU A 66 35.96 -7.05 22.17
C GLU A 66 37.46 -6.86 22.51
N PRO A 67 37.81 -6.22 23.64
CA PRO A 67 39.20 -5.95 24.01
C PRO A 67 40.08 -7.20 24.09
N GLU A 68 39.54 -8.31 24.61
CA GLU A 68 40.25 -9.59 24.72
C GLU A 68 40.56 -10.20 23.35
N GLY A 69 39.67 -9.98 22.37
CA GLY A 69 39.87 -10.39 20.99
C GLY A 69 40.96 -9.55 20.31
N LEU A 70 41.04 -8.25 20.57
CA LEU A 70 42.06 -7.37 20.00
C LEU A 70 43.45 -7.60 20.63
N ALA A 71 43.51 -7.90 21.93
CA ALA A 71 44.75 -8.13 22.66
C ALA A 71 45.59 -9.26 22.05
N LYS A 72 44.96 -10.28 21.45
CA LYS A 72 45.69 -11.39 20.80
C LYS A 72 46.66 -10.93 19.72
N PHE A 73 46.38 -9.81 19.04
CA PHE A 73 47.26 -9.33 17.98
C PHE A 73 48.61 -8.85 18.54
N GLU A 74 48.64 -8.36 19.78
CA GLU A 74 49.90 -8.08 20.50
C GLU A 74 50.63 -9.37 20.84
N ASP A 75 49.92 -10.40 21.31
CA ASP A 75 50.51 -11.71 21.64
C ASP A 75 51.08 -12.44 20.41
N MET A 76 50.57 -12.13 19.22
CA MET A 76 51.05 -12.65 17.94
C MET A 76 52.29 -11.90 17.41
N VAL A 77 52.69 -10.78 18.01
CA VAL A 77 53.88 -10.02 17.59
C VAL A 77 55.15 -10.81 17.88
N GLY A 78 56.01 -10.95 16.88
CA GLY A 78 57.26 -11.71 16.95
C GLY A 78 57.13 -13.19 16.58
N SER A 79 55.90 -13.67 16.34
CA SER A 79 55.64 -15.02 15.81
C SER A 79 55.03 -14.95 14.40
N GLU A 80 53.77 -14.55 14.28
CA GLU A 80 53.04 -14.45 13.00
C GLU A 80 52.87 -13.00 12.54
N LEU A 81 53.08 -12.00 13.43
CA LEU A 81 52.93 -10.57 13.13
C LEU A 81 54.18 -9.76 13.45
N GLN A 82 54.38 -8.66 12.72
CA GLN A 82 55.34 -7.61 13.02
C GLN A 82 54.61 -6.26 13.09
N ILE A 83 54.97 -5.37 14.02
CA ILE A 83 54.39 -4.01 14.05
C ILE A 83 54.99 -3.20 12.89
N ALA A 84 54.16 -2.84 11.91
CA ALA A 84 54.54 -2.01 10.77
C ALA A 84 54.42 -0.52 11.07
N TYR A 85 53.46 -0.16 11.94
CA TYR A 85 53.20 1.23 12.31
C TYR A 85 52.49 1.28 13.66
N ARG A 86 52.84 2.26 14.51
CA ARG A 86 52.12 2.55 15.75
C ARG A 86 52.17 4.05 16.04
N GLN A 87 51.02 4.70 16.12
CA GLN A 87 50.90 6.08 16.59
C GLN A 87 49.54 6.29 17.25
N GLY A 88 49.53 6.72 18.53
CA GLY A 88 48.31 6.89 19.30
C GLY A 88 47.50 5.58 19.39
N PRO A 89 46.17 5.61 19.21
CA PRO A 89 45.32 4.42 19.26
C PRO A 89 45.44 3.53 18.01
N VAL A 90 46.22 3.92 17.00
CA VAL A 90 46.35 3.16 15.76
C VAL A 90 47.59 2.29 15.77
N THR A 91 47.41 0.98 15.60
CA THR A 91 48.48 0.01 15.31
C THR A 91 48.19 -0.72 14.01
N ILE A 92 49.20 -0.82 13.14
CA ILE A 92 49.16 -1.63 11.92
C ILE A 92 50.17 -2.75 12.07
N TYR A 93 49.69 -3.98 11.95
CA TYR A 93 50.52 -5.17 11.96
C TYR A 93 50.75 -5.65 10.53
N ARG A 94 51.97 -6.03 10.20
CA ARG A 94 52.32 -6.80 9.01
C ARG A 94 52.23 -8.28 9.36
N VAL A 95 51.66 -9.07 8.47
CA VAL A 95 51.54 -10.52 8.65
C VAL A 95 52.74 -11.20 7.99
N GLU A 96 53.56 -11.85 8.81
CA GLU A 96 54.76 -12.57 8.37
C GLU A 96 54.37 -13.80 7.54
N GLY A 97 55.03 -14.01 6.40
CA GLY A 97 54.73 -15.15 5.53
C GLY A 97 53.37 -15.12 4.83
N SER A 98 52.67 -13.98 4.79
CA SER A 98 51.31 -13.83 4.23
C SER A 98 51.16 -14.18 2.74
N GLY A 99 52.25 -14.14 1.96
CA GLY A 99 52.22 -14.34 0.51
C GLY A 99 51.62 -13.16 -0.29
N ALA A 100 51.23 -12.07 0.38
CA ALA A 100 50.72 -10.87 -0.27
C ALA A 100 51.84 -10.16 -1.07
N ARG A 101 51.59 -9.87 -2.35
CA ARG A 101 52.54 -9.11 -3.19
C ARG A 101 52.52 -7.63 -2.80
N GLU A 102 53.61 -7.15 -2.22
CA GLU A 102 53.86 -5.71 -2.08
C GLU A 102 54.17 -5.10 -3.46
N ILE A 103 53.45 -4.06 -3.84
CA ILE A 103 53.67 -3.36 -5.11
C ILE A 103 54.95 -2.50 -4.96
N GLY A 104 56.11 -3.11 -5.22
CA GLY A 104 57.38 -2.41 -5.34
C GLY A 104 57.54 -1.75 -6.73
N LYS A 105 58.20 -0.59 -6.78
CA LYS A 105 58.61 0.11 -8.01
C LYS A 105 59.28 -0.87 -8.97
N THR A 106 58.64 -1.20 -10.08
CA THR A 106 59.23 -2.02 -11.14
C THR A 106 60.31 -1.23 -11.87
N GLU A 107 61.56 -1.67 -11.77
CA GLU A 107 62.60 -1.38 -12.76
C GLU A 107 62.17 -1.98 -14.11
N GLU A 108 62.00 -1.13 -15.11
CA GLU A 108 61.68 -1.53 -16.48
C GLU A 108 62.95 -1.94 -17.22
N ALA A 109 63.22 -3.24 -17.27
CA ALA A 109 64.11 -3.80 -18.29
C ALA A 109 63.37 -3.86 -19.66
N PRO A 110 64.04 -3.57 -20.79
CA PRO A 110 63.38 -3.49 -22.09
C PRO A 110 62.92 -4.88 -22.55
N ARG A 111 61.60 -5.07 -22.62
CA ARG A 111 60.96 -6.35 -22.95
C ARG A 111 60.97 -6.60 -24.47
N THR A 112 61.32 -7.83 -24.84
CA THR A 112 61.37 -8.28 -26.24
C THR A 112 59.96 -8.35 -26.86
N ALA A 113 59.87 -8.24 -28.19
CA ALA A 113 58.59 -8.28 -28.92
C ALA A 113 57.79 -9.57 -28.65
N LEU A 114 58.48 -10.69 -28.43
CA LEU A 114 57.85 -11.97 -28.08
C LEU A 114 57.19 -11.94 -26.69
N GLN A 115 57.79 -11.24 -25.71
CA GLN A 115 57.20 -11.08 -24.37
C GLN A 115 55.99 -10.15 -24.41
N ARG A 116 56.02 -9.09 -25.24
CA ARG A 116 54.85 -8.22 -25.48
C ARG A 116 53.69 -8.96 -26.14
N LEU A 117 53.99 -9.82 -27.13
CA LEU A 117 52.97 -10.65 -27.78
C LEU A 117 52.42 -11.71 -26.81
N ARG A 118 53.26 -12.35 -26.00
CA ARG A 118 52.83 -13.34 -25.00
C ARG A 118 51.96 -12.73 -23.90
N ASP A 119 52.28 -11.52 -23.45
CA ASP A 119 51.48 -10.79 -22.46
C ASP A 119 50.19 -10.19 -23.07
N TRP A 120 50.20 -9.86 -24.37
CA TRP A 120 48.99 -9.44 -25.08
C TRP A 120 48.04 -10.63 -25.29
N VAL A 121 48.56 -11.78 -25.74
CA VAL A 121 47.81 -13.05 -25.85
C VAL A 121 47.36 -13.54 -24.47
N GLY A 122 48.17 -13.45 -23.43
CA GLY A 122 47.78 -13.85 -22.07
C GLY A 122 46.72 -12.93 -21.43
N ARG A 123 46.66 -11.66 -21.85
CA ARG A 123 45.61 -10.71 -21.41
C ARG A 123 44.32 -10.82 -22.22
N HIS A 124 44.40 -11.20 -23.50
CA HIS A 124 43.25 -11.27 -24.41
C HIS A 124 42.77 -12.70 -24.71
N TRP A 125 43.49 -13.72 -24.24
CA TRP A 125 43.16 -15.13 -24.43
C TRP A 125 43.48 -15.95 -23.16
N ILE A 126 42.49 -16.04 -22.27
CA ILE A 126 42.46 -17.02 -21.18
C ILE A 126 41.50 -18.15 -21.59
N PRO A 127 41.98 -19.39 -21.79
CA PRO A 127 41.12 -20.55 -21.92
C PRO A 127 40.70 -20.98 -20.51
N GLY A 128 39.48 -20.63 -20.10
CA GLY A 128 38.87 -21.14 -18.86
C GLY A 128 38.03 -20.12 -18.12
N ARG A 129 36.71 -20.15 -18.36
CA ARG A 129 35.69 -19.39 -17.63
C ARG A 129 35.46 -20.02 -16.26
N VAL A 130 35.56 -19.26 -15.17
CA VAL A 130 34.78 -19.54 -13.96
C VAL A 130 33.54 -18.64 -14.02
N ARG A 131 32.51 -19.14 -14.73
CA ARG A 131 31.12 -18.72 -14.58
C ARG A 131 30.46 -19.70 -13.62
N ALA A 132 29.64 -19.23 -12.69
CA ALA A 132 28.60 -20.07 -12.12
C ALA A 132 27.62 -20.37 -13.26
N GLU A 133 27.65 -21.60 -13.77
CA GLU A 133 26.64 -22.10 -14.70
C GLU A 133 25.34 -22.32 -13.92
N GLY A 134 24.49 -21.30 -13.88
CA GLY A 134 23.08 -21.55 -14.20
C GLY A 134 23.01 -22.07 -15.65
N PRO A 135 21.98 -22.83 -16.04
CA PRO A 135 21.96 -23.53 -17.31
C PRO A 135 22.34 -22.59 -18.45
N VAL A 136 23.38 -23.00 -19.18
CA VAL A 136 23.86 -22.30 -20.38
C VAL A 136 22.65 -22.16 -21.30
N PRO A 137 22.25 -20.93 -21.62
CA PRO A 137 21.38 -20.76 -22.74
C PRO A 137 22.18 -21.21 -23.98
N SER A 138 21.70 -22.24 -24.67
CA SER A 138 22.17 -22.66 -25.99
C SER A 138 22.28 -21.47 -26.96
N PRO A 139 23.00 -21.55 -28.10
CA PRO A 139 22.97 -20.49 -29.11
C PRO A 139 21.58 -20.28 -29.76
N THR A 140 20.59 -21.10 -29.40
CA THR A 140 19.15 -20.95 -29.66
C THR A 140 18.38 -20.32 -28.50
N ASP A 141 19.09 -19.78 -27.52
CA ASP A 141 18.59 -19.55 -26.16
C ASP A 141 18.97 -18.10 -25.77
N SER A 142 18.89 -17.20 -26.76
CA SER A 142 17.98 -16.08 -26.57
C SER A 142 16.68 -16.68 -26.04
N THR A 143 16.53 -16.75 -24.72
CA THR A 143 15.20 -16.79 -24.17
C THR A 143 14.65 -15.36 -24.41
N PHE A 144 14.34 -14.92 -25.63
CA PHE A 144 13.08 -15.33 -26.26
C PHE A 144 12.38 -16.44 -25.46
N GLN A 145 12.03 -16.13 -24.21
CA GLN A 145 10.82 -16.67 -23.64
C GLN A 145 9.75 -16.05 -24.53
N PRO A 146 9.20 -16.77 -25.53
CA PRO A 146 8.34 -16.15 -26.53
C PRO A 146 7.06 -15.58 -25.90
N ASN A 147 6.85 -15.88 -24.61
CA ASN A 147 5.67 -15.58 -23.84
C ASN A 147 5.86 -14.49 -22.75
N ARG A 148 7.05 -13.86 -22.60
CA ARG A 148 7.19 -12.72 -21.66
C ARG A 148 7.13 -11.39 -22.41
N PRO A 149 6.22 -10.46 -22.06
CA PRO A 149 6.10 -9.19 -22.76
C PRO A 149 7.39 -8.37 -22.67
N SER A 150 7.82 -7.81 -23.79
CA SER A 150 8.90 -6.82 -23.85
C SER A 150 8.47 -5.58 -23.09
N LEU A 151 9.30 -5.07 -22.16
CA LEU A 151 9.04 -3.82 -21.44
C LEU A 151 9.52 -2.56 -22.20
N MET A 152 9.80 -2.72 -23.49
CA MET A 152 10.27 -1.67 -24.40
C MET A 152 9.12 -1.16 -25.27
N LEU A 153 9.20 0.10 -25.67
CA LEU A 153 8.32 0.69 -26.67
C LEU A 153 8.66 0.16 -28.06
N ASP A 154 7.65 0.07 -28.94
CA ASP A 154 7.84 -0.36 -30.33
C ASP A 154 8.53 0.68 -31.22
N ARG A 155 8.66 1.92 -30.73
CA ARG A 155 9.27 3.05 -31.42
C ARG A 155 9.99 3.97 -30.42
N PRO A 156 10.91 4.83 -30.87
CA PRO A 156 11.55 5.82 -30.03
C PRO A 156 10.54 6.69 -29.26
N VAL A 157 10.90 7.06 -28.03
CA VAL A 157 10.01 7.79 -27.12
C VAL A 157 9.72 9.22 -27.58
N ASP A 158 10.65 9.82 -28.31
CA ASP A 158 10.57 11.15 -28.93
C ASP A 158 9.60 11.20 -30.13
N GLU A 159 9.27 10.06 -30.73
CA GLU A 159 8.29 9.94 -31.82
C GLU A 159 6.85 9.69 -31.34
N LEU A 160 6.65 9.51 -30.03
CA LEU A 160 5.33 9.25 -29.50
C LEU A 160 4.42 10.48 -29.63
N PRO A 161 3.11 10.29 -29.87
CA PRO A 161 2.16 11.40 -29.81
C PRO A 161 2.05 11.93 -28.37
N VAL A 162 2.41 13.20 -28.20
CA VAL A 162 2.39 13.90 -26.92
C VAL A 162 1.25 14.91 -26.89
N LEU A 163 0.50 14.91 -25.79
CA LEU A 163 -0.59 15.84 -25.56
C LEU A 163 -0.08 17.15 -24.96
N ARG A 164 -0.67 18.26 -25.40
CA ARG A 164 -0.32 19.64 -25.00
C ARG A 164 -1.46 20.30 -24.24
N ASP A 165 -1.96 19.62 -23.22
CA ASP A 165 -3.12 20.03 -22.43
C ASP A 165 -2.78 20.35 -20.96
N ARG A 166 -1.49 20.40 -20.63
CA ARG A 166 -1.01 20.78 -19.29
C ARG A 166 -1.47 22.19 -18.95
N GLY A 167 -2.21 22.34 -17.84
CA GLY A 167 -2.57 23.66 -17.31
C GLY A 167 -3.47 24.50 -18.24
N TRP A 168 -4.31 23.87 -19.07
CA TRP A 168 -5.16 24.62 -20.02
C TRP A 168 -6.13 25.60 -19.34
N ASN A 169 -6.47 25.40 -18.06
CA ASN A 169 -7.32 26.27 -17.28
C ASN A 169 -6.50 27.29 -16.47
N GLN A 170 -6.12 28.39 -17.12
CA GLN A 170 -5.28 29.44 -16.52
C GLN A 170 -5.92 30.09 -15.27
N VAL A 171 -7.25 30.19 -15.22
CA VAL A 171 -7.96 30.74 -14.04
C VAL A 171 -7.79 29.83 -12.83
N ALA A 172 -8.00 28.52 -13.01
CA ALA A 172 -7.82 27.57 -11.92
C ALA A 172 -6.34 27.40 -11.54
N CYS A 173 -5.41 27.45 -12.51
CA CYS A 173 -3.98 27.37 -12.24
C CYS A 173 -3.41 28.59 -11.50
N SER A 174 -3.99 29.77 -11.69
CA SER A 174 -3.49 31.02 -11.09
C SER A 174 -4.03 31.28 -9.68
N ALA A 175 -5.13 30.64 -9.28
CA ALA A 175 -5.78 30.87 -7.99
C ALA A 175 -6.11 29.56 -7.26
N THR A 176 -5.52 29.37 -6.07
CA THR A 176 -5.74 28.18 -5.24
C THR A 176 -7.22 27.89 -4.97
N VAL A 177 -8.00 28.93 -4.66
CA VAL A 177 -9.45 28.77 -4.39
C VAL A 177 -10.19 28.30 -5.65
N ALA A 178 -9.82 28.82 -6.83
CA ALA A 178 -10.40 28.38 -8.09
C ALA A 178 -10.01 26.93 -8.43
N ALA A 179 -8.76 26.53 -8.19
CA ALA A 179 -8.34 25.13 -8.33
C ALA A 179 -9.17 24.18 -7.48
N VAL A 180 -9.32 24.49 -6.18
CA VAL A 180 -10.12 23.70 -5.23
C VAL A 180 -11.58 23.63 -5.68
N ALA A 181 -12.17 24.78 -6.05
CA ALA A 181 -13.57 24.86 -6.46
C ALA A 181 -13.84 24.07 -7.74
N VAL A 182 -13.02 24.23 -8.78
CA VAL A 182 -13.17 23.53 -10.06
C VAL A 182 -12.99 22.02 -9.88
N TRP A 183 -11.99 21.60 -9.11
CA TRP A 183 -11.77 20.18 -8.80
C TRP A 183 -12.96 19.56 -8.07
N TRP A 184 -13.45 20.25 -7.03
CA TRP A 184 -14.64 19.83 -6.30
C TRP A 184 -15.88 19.77 -7.22
N LEU A 185 -16.11 20.79 -8.05
CA LEU A 185 -17.23 20.84 -9.00
C LEU A 185 -17.19 19.68 -10.01
N VAL A 186 -16.01 19.34 -10.54
CA VAL A 186 -15.85 18.18 -11.45
C VAL A 186 -16.21 16.88 -10.74
N LEU A 187 -15.79 16.69 -9.48
CA LEU A 187 -16.18 15.51 -8.69
C LEU A 187 -17.70 15.46 -8.44
N GLN A 188 -18.34 16.60 -8.17
CA GLN A 188 -19.79 16.68 -8.08
C GLN A 188 -20.47 16.30 -9.39
N LEU A 189 -19.97 16.86 -10.50
CA LEU A 189 -20.52 16.61 -11.83
C LEU A 189 -20.42 15.13 -12.21
N ILE A 190 -19.27 14.48 -11.96
CA ILE A 190 -19.10 13.03 -12.17
C ILE A 190 -20.12 12.23 -11.36
N GLY A 191 -20.27 12.54 -10.06
CA GLY A 191 -21.24 11.86 -9.21
C GLY A 191 -22.68 12.04 -9.70
N LEU A 192 -23.09 13.26 -10.02
CA LEU A 192 -24.44 13.58 -10.49
C LEU A 192 -24.74 12.99 -11.87
N ALA A 193 -23.77 12.99 -12.78
CA ALA A 193 -23.90 12.44 -14.13
C ALA A 193 -24.20 10.93 -14.11
N VAL A 194 -23.69 10.20 -13.12
CA VAL A 194 -23.83 8.74 -13.03
C VAL A 194 -24.88 8.34 -11.99
N TRP A 195 -25.36 9.25 -11.15
CA TRP A 195 -26.34 8.94 -10.10
C TRP A 195 -27.62 8.26 -10.61
N PRO A 196 -28.25 8.67 -11.73
CA PRO A 196 -29.40 7.93 -12.25
C PRO A 196 -29.09 6.48 -12.60
N LEU A 197 -27.93 6.21 -13.22
CA LEU A 197 -27.46 4.85 -13.47
C LEU A 197 -27.26 4.09 -12.15
N VAL A 198 -26.59 4.68 -11.16
CA VAL A 198 -26.36 4.02 -9.86
C VAL A 198 -27.67 3.75 -9.11
N SER A 199 -28.61 4.69 -9.12
CA SER A 199 -29.93 4.50 -8.48
C SER A 199 -30.71 3.34 -9.07
N TRP A 200 -30.55 3.11 -10.37
CA TRP A 200 -31.12 1.95 -11.04
C TRP A 200 -30.40 0.67 -10.64
N LEU A 201 -29.06 0.68 -10.56
CA LEU A 201 -28.26 -0.50 -10.21
C LEU A 201 -28.33 -0.87 -8.73
N CYS A 202 -28.58 0.09 -7.84
CA CYS A 202 -28.59 -0.07 -6.39
C CYS A 202 -29.97 0.28 -5.79
N PRO A 203 -31.08 -0.33 -6.25
CA PRO A 203 -32.43 0.07 -5.85
C PRO A 203 -32.76 -0.24 -4.39
N CYS A 204 -31.95 -1.08 -3.73
CA CYS A 204 -32.11 -1.36 -2.31
C CYS A 204 -31.65 -0.22 -1.41
N LEU A 205 -30.76 0.66 -1.88
CA LEU A 205 -30.27 1.79 -1.10
C LEU A 205 -31.29 2.93 -1.17
N GLY A 206 -31.74 3.41 -0.01
CA GLY A 206 -32.79 4.44 0.05
C GLY A 206 -32.36 5.81 -0.48
N ASP A 207 -31.06 6.12 -0.47
CA ASP A 207 -30.46 7.30 -1.13
C ASP A 207 -30.35 7.13 -2.66
N GLY A 208 -30.75 5.99 -3.21
CA GLY A 208 -30.52 5.64 -4.60
C GLY A 208 -29.03 5.47 -4.92
N GLY A 209 -28.21 5.11 -3.93
CA GLY A 209 -26.77 4.94 -4.10
C GLY A 209 -26.02 6.23 -4.45
N TYR A 210 -26.54 7.39 -4.06
CA TYR A 210 -25.88 8.68 -4.23
C TYR A 210 -24.46 8.68 -3.66
N GLY A 211 -24.29 8.14 -2.44
CA GLY A 211 -23.00 8.05 -1.77
C GLY A 211 -21.97 7.18 -2.50
N LEU A 212 -22.39 6.30 -3.43
CA LEU A 212 -21.50 5.50 -4.27
C LEU A 212 -21.26 6.11 -5.65
N ALA A 213 -22.09 7.07 -6.06
CA ALA A 213 -22.10 7.59 -7.42
C ALA A 213 -20.79 8.30 -7.81
N LYS A 214 -20.16 9.01 -6.87
CA LYS A 214 -18.85 9.65 -7.11
C LYS A 214 -17.75 8.62 -7.39
N GLY A 215 -17.65 7.57 -6.56
CA GLY A 215 -16.65 6.51 -6.73
C GLY A 215 -16.87 5.67 -8.00
N ILE A 216 -18.11 5.27 -8.26
CA ILE A 216 -18.48 4.51 -9.47
C ILE A 216 -18.27 5.38 -10.72
N GLY A 217 -18.74 6.63 -10.69
CA GLY A 217 -18.60 7.54 -11.82
C GLY A 217 -17.14 7.81 -12.16
N LEU A 218 -16.28 8.02 -11.16
CA LEU A 218 -14.86 8.22 -11.36
C LEU A 218 -14.20 7.00 -12.04
N LEU A 219 -14.54 5.79 -11.60
CA LEU A 219 -14.03 4.56 -12.24
C LEU A 219 -14.57 4.36 -13.65
N LEU A 220 -15.86 4.62 -13.90
CA LEU A 220 -16.46 4.41 -15.22
C LEU A 220 -15.95 5.41 -16.25
N VAL A 221 -15.87 6.70 -15.91
CA VAL A 221 -15.31 7.73 -16.82
C VAL A 221 -13.84 7.40 -17.10
N SER A 222 -13.06 7.08 -16.06
CA SER A 222 -11.65 6.69 -16.23
C SER A 222 -11.52 5.45 -17.09
N TYR A 223 -12.36 4.44 -16.88
CA TYR A 223 -12.32 3.20 -17.64
C TYR A 223 -12.57 3.43 -19.12
N LEU A 224 -13.59 4.23 -19.49
CA LEU A 224 -13.93 4.53 -20.88
C LEU A 224 -12.77 5.23 -21.62
N VAL A 225 -12.13 6.21 -20.98
CA VAL A 225 -10.97 6.89 -21.56
C VAL A 225 -9.77 5.95 -21.62
N TRP A 226 -9.49 5.22 -20.54
CA TRP A 226 -8.35 4.31 -20.44
C TRP A 226 -8.43 3.18 -21.45
N ILE A 227 -9.58 2.52 -21.59
CA ILE A 227 -9.73 1.41 -22.55
C ILE A 227 -9.64 1.93 -23.98
N GLY A 228 -10.24 3.08 -24.28
CA GLY A 228 -10.12 3.73 -25.58
C GLY A 228 -8.68 4.09 -25.94
N ALA A 229 -7.92 4.63 -24.98
CA ALA A 229 -6.50 4.95 -25.16
C ALA A 229 -5.60 3.71 -25.23
N SER A 230 -5.92 2.65 -24.48
CA SER A 230 -5.18 1.38 -24.49
C SER A 230 -5.39 0.61 -25.80
N LEU A 231 -6.60 0.68 -26.36
CA LEU A 231 -6.93 0.11 -27.67
C LEU A 231 -6.55 1.04 -28.84
N ARG A 232 -5.95 2.20 -28.56
CA ARG A 232 -5.59 3.24 -29.54
C ARG A 232 -6.77 3.72 -30.40
N LEU A 233 -7.99 3.66 -29.88
CA LEU A 233 -9.21 4.15 -30.54
C LEU A 233 -9.40 5.67 -30.39
N VAL A 234 -8.99 6.21 -29.24
CA VAL A 234 -9.07 7.63 -28.91
C VAL A 234 -7.83 8.04 -28.12
N ALA A 235 -7.41 9.29 -28.25
CA ALA A 235 -6.33 9.84 -27.44
C ALA A 235 -6.81 10.20 -26.02
N ASN A 236 -5.93 10.11 -25.03
CA ASN A 236 -6.15 10.51 -23.63
C ASN A 236 -6.25 12.04 -23.46
N SER A 237 -7.15 12.72 -24.16
CA SER A 237 -7.25 14.18 -24.21
C SER A 237 -8.45 14.73 -23.41
N PRO A 238 -8.46 16.04 -23.07
CA PRO A 238 -9.57 16.63 -22.31
C PRO A 238 -10.91 16.55 -23.05
N PRO A 239 -11.01 16.79 -24.38
CA PRO A 239 -12.25 16.56 -25.11
C PRO A 239 -12.77 15.12 -24.97
N VAL A 240 -11.89 14.12 -25.07
CA VAL A 240 -12.29 12.71 -24.91
C VAL A 240 -12.75 12.41 -23.48
N ALA A 241 -12.08 12.97 -22.47
CA ALA A 241 -12.52 12.86 -21.07
C ALA A 241 -13.91 13.48 -20.85
N TRP A 242 -14.16 14.67 -21.39
CA TRP A 242 -15.46 15.34 -21.33
C TRP A 242 -16.54 14.59 -22.13
N LEU A 243 -16.19 14.02 -23.30
CA LEU A 243 -17.09 13.20 -24.10
C LEU A 243 -17.45 11.88 -23.40
N ALA A 244 -16.51 11.24 -22.71
CA ALA A 244 -16.79 10.04 -21.91
C ALA A 244 -17.76 10.34 -20.75
N LEU A 245 -17.56 11.48 -20.08
CA LEU A 245 -18.49 11.96 -19.05
C LEU A 245 -19.86 12.31 -19.64
N ALA A 246 -19.91 13.01 -20.78
CA ALA A 246 -21.14 13.38 -21.47
C ALA A 246 -21.91 12.15 -21.98
N PHE A 247 -21.21 11.12 -22.47
CA PHE A 247 -21.78 9.85 -22.88
C PHE A 247 -22.47 9.15 -21.70
N LEU A 248 -21.78 9.02 -20.56
CA LEU A 248 -22.37 8.45 -19.34
C LEU A 248 -23.53 9.28 -18.82
N ALA A 249 -23.42 10.62 -18.85
CA ALA A 249 -24.51 11.52 -18.51
C ALA A 249 -25.72 11.32 -19.43
N GLY A 250 -25.51 11.14 -20.74
CA GLY A 250 -26.56 10.85 -21.71
C GLY A 250 -27.27 9.52 -21.44
N VAL A 251 -26.52 8.45 -21.18
CA VAL A 251 -27.08 7.15 -20.79
C VAL A 251 -27.90 7.28 -19.50
N SER A 252 -27.35 7.94 -18.48
CA SER A 252 -28.05 8.23 -17.22
C SER A 252 -29.29 9.11 -17.43
N PHE A 253 -29.25 10.08 -18.34
CA PHE A 253 -30.37 10.95 -18.64
C PHE A 253 -31.52 10.19 -19.30
N VAL A 254 -31.23 9.29 -20.25
CA VAL A 254 -32.26 8.41 -20.84
C VAL A 254 -32.92 7.55 -19.78
N LEU A 255 -32.11 6.92 -18.89
CA LEU A 255 -32.62 6.15 -17.77
C LEU A 255 -33.48 7.01 -16.83
N TRP A 256 -33.03 8.23 -16.52
CA TRP A 256 -33.77 9.18 -15.71
C TRP A 256 -35.10 9.58 -16.36
N ARG A 257 -35.16 9.81 -17.68
CA ARG A 257 -36.41 10.15 -18.38
C ARG A 257 -37.45 9.04 -18.28
N VAL A 258 -37.02 7.78 -18.42
CA VAL A 258 -37.89 6.60 -18.27
C VAL A 258 -38.32 6.41 -16.81
N ARG A 259 -37.48 6.79 -15.84
CA ARG A 259 -37.69 6.54 -14.40
C ARG A 259 -37.79 7.81 -13.55
N ARG A 260 -38.30 8.90 -14.12
CA ARG A 260 -38.30 10.23 -13.47
C ARG A 260 -39.01 10.24 -12.11
N CYS A 261 -40.03 9.39 -11.98
CA CYS A 261 -40.80 9.25 -10.74
C CYS A 261 -39.99 8.60 -9.62
N ASP A 262 -39.06 7.68 -9.95
CA ASP A 262 -38.25 6.93 -8.98
C ASP A 262 -37.23 7.86 -8.31
N LEU A 263 -36.44 8.60 -9.10
CA LEU A 263 -35.48 9.57 -8.56
C LEU A 263 -36.15 10.73 -7.83
N ALA A 264 -37.26 11.24 -8.35
CA ALA A 264 -38.02 12.29 -7.67
C ALA A 264 -38.55 11.79 -6.32
N ALA A 265 -38.95 10.51 -6.23
CA ALA A 265 -39.36 9.90 -4.98
C ALA A 265 -38.17 9.74 -4.00
N VAL A 266 -37.01 9.30 -4.48
CA VAL A 266 -35.76 9.24 -3.68
C VAL A 266 -35.41 10.61 -3.12
N TRP A 267 -35.40 11.66 -3.94
CA TRP A 267 -35.11 13.01 -3.48
C TRP A 267 -36.13 13.50 -2.44
N LYS A 268 -37.44 13.34 -2.71
CA LYS A 268 -38.49 13.78 -1.78
C LYS A 268 -38.40 13.07 -0.42
N THR A 269 -38.07 11.78 -0.42
CA THR A 269 -38.11 10.94 0.78
C THR A 269 -36.78 10.97 1.55
N ASN A 270 -35.67 10.98 0.82
CA ASN A 270 -34.33 10.68 1.34
C ASN A 270 -33.31 11.79 1.07
N ARG A 271 -33.71 13.00 0.63
CA ARG A 271 -32.80 14.15 0.48
C ARG A 271 -31.91 14.42 1.69
N ARG A 272 -32.38 14.13 2.92
CA ARG A 272 -31.59 14.37 4.13
C ARG A 272 -30.34 13.50 4.18
N ILE A 273 -30.43 12.23 3.80
CA ILE A 273 -29.25 11.35 3.80
C ILE A 273 -28.29 11.74 2.66
N VAL A 274 -28.81 12.09 1.49
CA VAL A 274 -28.03 12.63 0.36
C VAL A 274 -27.25 13.89 0.76
N LEU A 275 -27.89 14.82 1.47
CA LEU A 275 -27.23 16.03 1.98
C LEU A 275 -26.19 15.74 3.07
N ILE A 276 -26.41 14.73 3.91
CA ILE A 276 -25.43 14.28 4.91
C ILE A 276 -24.21 13.67 4.22
N GLU A 277 -24.42 12.82 3.22
CA GLU A 277 -23.36 12.21 2.41
C GLU A 277 -22.56 13.29 1.67
N GLU A 278 -23.22 14.29 1.11
CA GLU A 278 -22.56 15.42 0.45
C GLU A 278 -21.77 16.30 1.43
N GLY A 279 -22.39 16.64 2.56
CA GLY A 279 -21.73 17.41 3.62
C GLY A 279 -20.52 16.67 4.18
N LEU A 280 -20.62 15.35 4.36
CA LEU A 280 -19.52 14.50 4.85
C LEU A 280 -18.37 14.45 3.85
N PHE A 281 -18.66 14.22 2.57
CA PHE A 281 -17.64 14.22 1.51
C PHE A 281 -16.94 15.58 1.42
N SER A 282 -17.73 16.66 1.32
CA SER A 282 -17.19 18.01 1.17
C SER A 282 -16.41 18.46 2.40
N ALA A 283 -16.87 18.14 3.62
CA ALA A 283 -16.14 18.45 4.84
C ALA A 283 -14.82 17.66 4.94
N ALA A 284 -14.83 16.36 4.64
CA ALA A 284 -13.61 15.55 4.63
C ALA A 284 -12.60 16.04 3.58
N PHE A 285 -13.08 16.38 2.38
CA PHE A 285 -12.26 16.94 1.31
C PHE A 285 -11.63 18.27 1.73
N LEU A 286 -12.43 19.24 2.20
CA LEU A 286 -11.94 20.56 2.59
C LEU A 286 -11.02 20.51 3.81
N ALA A 287 -11.27 19.62 4.77
CA ALA A 287 -10.37 19.43 5.91
C ALA A 287 -8.97 19.00 5.45
N PHE A 288 -8.90 18.04 4.52
CA PHE A 288 -7.62 17.56 4.01
C PHE A 288 -6.96 18.53 3.03
N VAL A 289 -7.73 19.28 2.24
CA VAL A 289 -7.22 20.44 1.49
C VAL A 289 -6.58 21.44 2.46
N GLY A 290 -7.21 21.71 3.60
CA GLY A 290 -6.64 22.55 4.66
C GLY A 290 -5.26 22.08 5.12
N ILE A 291 -5.08 20.76 5.33
CA ILE A 291 -3.77 20.18 5.67
C ILE A 291 -2.76 20.38 4.53
N ARG A 292 -3.15 20.15 3.27
CA ARG A 292 -2.27 20.32 2.11
C ARG A 292 -1.89 21.78 1.84
N LEU A 293 -2.74 22.74 2.17
CA LEU A 293 -2.44 24.18 2.09
C LEU A 293 -1.32 24.61 3.05
N LEU A 294 -1.14 23.88 4.16
CA LEU A 294 -0.09 24.12 5.15
C LEU A 294 1.25 23.49 4.74
N ASN A 295 1.23 22.35 4.04
CA ASN A 295 2.42 21.67 3.53
C ASN A 295 2.13 21.02 2.15
N PRO A 296 2.27 21.76 1.03
CA PRO A 296 2.04 21.24 -0.32
C PRO A 296 3.26 20.52 -0.93
N ASP A 297 4.37 20.46 -0.21
CA ASP A 297 5.69 20.09 -0.73
C ASP A 297 5.70 18.64 -1.27
N LEU A 298 6.25 18.47 -2.47
CA LEU A 298 6.34 17.17 -3.17
C LEU A 298 7.68 16.46 -2.96
N TRP A 299 8.59 17.02 -2.17
CA TRP A 299 9.81 16.33 -1.75
C TRP A 299 10.42 16.90 -0.47
N HIS A 300 11.19 16.07 0.24
CA HIS A 300 12.09 16.42 1.31
C HIS A 300 13.23 15.36 1.42
N PRO A 301 14.50 15.72 1.70
CA PRO A 301 15.62 14.76 1.76
C PRO A 301 15.43 13.62 2.75
N LEU A 302 14.77 13.90 3.88
CA LEU A 302 14.53 12.91 4.94
C LEU A 302 13.14 12.30 4.88
N PHE A 303 12.13 13.07 4.44
CA PHE A 303 10.70 12.77 4.65
C PHE A 303 9.90 12.77 3.34
N GLY A 304 10.59 12.78 2.20
CA GLY A 304 10.00 12.94 0.87
C GLY A 304 9.34 11.67 0.32
N GLY A 305 9.75 10.49 0.81
CA GLY A 305 9.21 9.21 0.36
C GLY A 305 9.33 9.03 -1.16
N GLU A 306 8.30 8.45 -1.79
CA GLU A 306 8.27 8.11 -3.22
C GLU A 306 7.62 9.18 -4.12
N LYS A 307 7.34 10.38 -3.59
CA LYS A 307 6.58 11.43 -4.28
C LYS A 307 7.16 11.84 -5.63
N MET A 308 8.49 11.80 -5.81
CA MET A 308 9.09 12.10 -7.13
C MET A 308 8.80 11.02 -8.17
N MET A 309 8.74 9.74 -7.78
CA MET A 309 8.33 8.70 -8.72
C MET A 309 6.87 8.91 -9.13
N GLU A 310 6.01 9.23 -8.17
CA GLU A 310 4.57 9.39 -8.38
C GLU A 310 4.25 10.61 -9.25
N ILE A 311 4.92 11.75 -9.02
CA ILE A 311 4.79 12.93 -9.89
C ILE A 311 5.40 12.69 -11.27
N ALA A 312 6.46 11.88 -11.39
CA ALA A 312 7.02 11.46 -12.67
C ALA A 312 5.99 10.66 -13.49
N PHE A 313 5.38 9.64 -12.87
CA PHE A 313 4.34 8.83 -13.51
C PHE A 313 3.10 9.67 -13.85
N LEU A 314 2.72 10.60 -12.99
CA LEU A 314 1.59 11.50 -13.24
C LEU A 314 1.86 12.44 -14.42
N ASN A 315 3.07 13.00 -14.53
CA ASN A 315 3.48 13.78 -15.69
C ASN A 315 3.50 12.91 -16.97
N ALA A 316 4.04 11.70 -16.90
CA ALA A 316 4.07 10.79 -18.06
C ALA A 316 2.65 10.41 -18.53
N LEU A 317 1.73 10.14 -17.60
CA LEU A 317 0.33 9.82 -17.90
C LEU A 317 -0.44 11.01 -18.48
N THR A 318 -0.18 12.22 -18.01
CA THR A 318 -0.83 13.42 -18.56
C THR A 318 -0.31 13.76 -19.96
N LYS A 319 0.97 13.47 -20.26
CA LYS A 319 1.56 13.66 -21.59
C LYS A 319 1.22 12.55 -22.61
N SER A 320 1.07 11.32 -22.15
CA SER A 320 0.85 10.16 -23.05
C SER A 320 -0.53 10.17 -23.69
N ALA A 321 -0.59 10.11 -25.02
CA ALA A 321 -1.85 9.99 -25.75
C ALA A 321 -2.46 8.58 -25.67
N TYR A 322 -1.62 7.54 -25.56
CA TYR A 322 -2.02 6.13 -25.53
C TYR A 322 -1.39 5.39 -24.35
N MET A 323 -1.92 4.22 -24.02
CA MET A 323 -1.48 3.39 -22.90
C MET A 323 -0.88 2.05 -23.39
N PRO A 324 0.09 1.46 -22.68
CA PRO A 324 0.74 1.95 -21.45
C PRO A 324 1.57 3.23 -21.69
N PRO A 325 1.71 4.11 -20.68
CA PRO A 325 2.49 5.34 -20.81
C PRO A 325 3.99 5.03 -20.89
N TYR A 326 4.75 5.91 -21.53
CA TYR A 326 6.21 5.82 -21.52
C TYR A 326 6.77 5.97 -20.10
N ASP A 327 7.94 5.39 -19.84
CA ASP A 327 8.60 5.43 -18.54
C ASP A 327 9.54 6.65 -18.43
N PRO A 328 9.27 7.61 -17.54
CA PRO A 328 10.14 8.79 -17.37
C PRO A 328 11.53 8.42 -16.80
N PHE A 329 11.67 7.26 -16.17
CA PHE A 329 12.92 6.77 -15.59
C PHE A 329 13.55 5.65 -16.40
N PHE A 330 13.07 5.38 -17.62
CA PHE A 330 13.68 4.38 -18.49
C PHE A 330 13.42 4.71 -19.96
N ALA A 331 14.32 5.47 -20.58
CA ALA A 331 14.20 5.90 -21.96
C ALA A 331 14.01 4.72 -22.94
N GLY A 332 12.95 4.79 -23.74
CA GLY A 332 12.54 3.73 -24.66
C GLY A 332 11.71 2.60 -24.02
N GLY A 333 11.44 2.65 -22.71
CA GLY A 333 10.54 1.74 -22.02
C GLY A 333 9.17 2.35 -21.73
N TYR A 334 8.21 1.50 -21.37
CA TYR A 334 6.93 1.93 -20.80
C TYR A 334 6.83 1.54 -19.32
N VAL A 335 5.98 2.22 -18.55
CA VAL A 335 5.88 2.04 -17.08
C VAL A 335 5.45 0.60 -16.74
N ASN A 336 6.29 -0.13 -15.99
CA ASN A 336 5.95 -1.44 -15.43
C ASN A 336 5.54 -1.32 -13.94
N TYR A 337 4.44 -0.61 -13.69
CA TYR A 337 3.93 -0.32 -12.34
C TYR A 337 2.40 -0.19 -12.35
N TYR A 338 1.76 -0.22 -11.17
CA TYR A 338 0.30 -0.08 -11.01
C TYR A 338 -0.19 1.36 -11.31
N TYR A 339 -0.25 1.72 -12.59
CA TYR A 339 -0.46 3.11 -13.00
C TYR A 339 -1.94 3.53 -13.08
N TYR A 340 -2.92 2.62 -13.02
CA TYR A 340 -4.34 3.00 -13.23
C TYR A 340 -4.86 3.96 -12.14
N GLY A 341 -4.39 3.82 -10.90
CA GLY A 341 -4.69 4.78 -9.84
C GLY A 341 -4.21 6.21 -10.18
N HIS A 342 -3.00 6.31 -10.73
CA HIS A 342 -2.44 7.57 -11.22
C HIS A 342 -3.18 8.07 -12.47
N PHE A 343 -3.67 7.17 -13.33
CA PHE A 343 -4.49 7.52 -14.50
C PHE A 343 -5.80 8.20 -14.08
N ILE A 344 -6.45 7.72 -13.01
CA ILE A 344 -7.65 8.38 -12.44
C ILE A 344 -7.32 9.84 -12.03
N VAL A 345 -6.15 10.07 -11.44
CA VAL A 345 -5.69 11.42 -11.09
C VAL A 345 -5.41 12.25 -12.33
N ALA A 346 -4.74 11.67 -13.34
CA ALA A 346 -4.47 12.33 -14.62
C ALA A 346 -5.76 12.73 -15.34
N LEU A 347 -6.81 11.91 -15.29
CA LEU A 347 -8.13 12.24 -15.82
C LEU A 347 -8.71 13.48 -15.14
N LEU A 348 -8.67 13.55 -13.80
CA LEU A 348 -9.17 14.72 -13.06
C LEU A 348 -8.37 15.98 -13.39
N ILE A 349 -7.04 15.86 -13.53
CA ILE A 349 -6.18 16.96 -14.00
C ILE A 349 -6.63 17.45 -15.38
N LYS A 350 -6.90 16.54 -16.32
CA LYS A 350 -7.35 16.88 -17.68
C LYS A 350 -8.74 17.52 -17.70
N LEU A 351 -9.69 17.00 -16.91
CA LEU A 351 -11.05 17.56 -16.80
C LEU A 351 -11.04 18.96 -16.19
N THR A 352 -10.17 19.21 -15.21
CA THR A 352 -10.08 20.51 -14.51
C THR A 352 -9.17 21.51 -15.20
N GLY A 353 -8.23 21.02 -16.01
CA GLY A 353 -7.20 21.83 -16.68
C GLY A 353 -6.10 22.33 -15.77
N LEU A 354 -5.85 21.64 -14.65
CA LEU A 354 -4.80 21.99 -13.70
C LEU A 354 -3.42 21.47 -14.14
N THR A 355 -2.37 21.89 -13.43
CA THR A 355 -1.06 21.26 -13.57
C THR A 355 -0.93 20.06 -12.60
N PRO A 356 -0.11 19.04 -12.95
CA PRO A 356 0.17 17.89 -12.09
C PRO A 356 0.57 18.21 -10.64
N GLU A 357 1.31 19.28 -10.40
CA GLU A 357 1.80 19.64 -9.06
C GLU A 357 0.67 20.11 -8.14
N VAL A 358 -0.36 20.75 -8.73
CA VAL A 358 -1.59 21.14 -8.01
C VAL A 358 -2.56 19.96 -7.93
N GLY A 359 -2.71 19.21 -9.02
CA GLY A 359 -3.58 18.03 -9.08
C GLY A 359 -3.19 16.95 -8.09
N PHE A 360 -1.89 16.71 -7.89
CA PHE A 360 -1.37 15.79 -6.87
C PHE A 360 -1.90 16.16 -5.48
N ASN A 361 -1.83 17.45 -5.13
CA ASN A 361 -2.26 17.97 -3.84
C ASN A 361 -3.78 17.95 -3.63
N LEU A 362 -4.58 17.86 -4.70
CA LEU A 362 -6.05 17.72 -4.65
C LEU A 362 -6.51 16.25 -4.72
N ALA A 363 -5.69 15.38 -5.28
CA ALA A 363 -5.95 13.94 -5.35
C ALA A 363 -5.96 13.28 -3.98
N VAL A 364 -4.99 13.61 -3.11
CA VAL A 364 -4.93 13.07 -1.73
C VAL A 364 -6.22 13.37 -0.94
N PRO A 365 -6.70 14.63 -0.85
CA PRO A 365 -8.01 14.94 -0.26
C PRO A 365 -9.19 14.20 -0.89
N THR A 366 -9.15 13.95 -2.20
CA THR A 366 -10.22 13.24 -2.92
C THR A 366 -10.33 11.80 -2.44
N PHE A 367 -9.20 11.08 -2.36
CA PHE A 367 -9.20 9.69 -1.92
C PHE A 367 -9.54 9.55 -0.44
N PHE A 368 -9.11 10.49 0.41
CA PHE A 368 -9.55 10.55 1.81
C PHE A 368 -11.07 10.74 1.91
N ALA A 369 -11.63 11.72 1.20
CA ALA A 369 -13.06 12.03 1.22
C ALA A 369 -13.92 10.87 0.69
N LEU A 370 -13.49 10.20 -0.38
CA LEU A 370 -14.15 9.00 -0.90
C LEU A 370 -14.10 7.84 0.11
N THR A 371 -12.99 7.68 0.84
CA THR A 371 -12.87 6.64 1.88
C THR A 371 -13.86 6.88 3.01
N VAL A 372 -13.95 8.12 3.51
CA VAL A 372 -14.92 8.52 4.54
C VAL A 372 -16.35 8.29 4.07
N LEU A 373 -16.68 8.74 2.86
CA LEU A 373 -18.01 8.61 2.28
C LEU A 373 -18.41 7.14 2.10
N HIS A 374 -17.60 6.33 1.40
CA HIS A 374 -17.95 4.94 1.13
C HIS A 374 -18.03 4.11 2.42
N ALA A 375 -17.17 4.36 3.41
CA ALA A 375 -17.21 3.66 4.70
C ALA A 375 -18.49 4.02 5.47
N PHE A 376 -18.91 5.29 5.43
CA PHE A 376 -20.18 5.73 5.98
C PHE A 376 -21.37 5.02 5.32
N VAL A 377 -21.39 4.95 3.99
CA VAL A 377 -22.45 4.28 3.21
C VAL A 377 -22.56 2.81 3.59
N VAL A 378 -21.44 2.08 3.66
CA VAL A 378 -21.42 0.66 4.10
C VAL A 378 -22.03 0.53 5.50
N GLY A 379 -21.54 1.30 6.48
CA GLY A 379 -22.01 1.21 7.86
C GLY A 379 -23.49 1.59 8.02
N TYR A 380 -23.94 2.63 7.34
CA TYR A 380 -25.33 3.12 7.40
C TYR A 380 -26.31 2.09 6.84
N TRP A 381 -26.05 1.58 5.63
CA TRP A 381 -26.96 0.67 4.94
C TRP A 381 -26.92 -0.75 5.51
N MET A 382 -25.79 -1.20 6.05
CA MET A 382 -25.70 -2.51 6.70
C MET A 382 -26.62 -2.63 7.93
N VAL A 383 -26.97 -1.53 8.59
CA VAL A 383 -27.95 -1.51 9.68
C VAL A 383 -29.37 -1.30 9.18
N ASN A 384 -29.56 -0.49 8.14
CA ASN A 384 -30.89 -0.07 7.70
C ASN A 384 -31.55 -1.03 6.71
N LEU A 385 -30.78 -1.74 5.88
CA LEU A 385 -31.31 -2.75 4.94
C LEU A 385 -31.76 -4.03 5.66
N PHE A 386 -31.21 -4.32 6.84
CA PHE A 386 -31.35 -5.63 7.48
C PHE A 386 -31.94 -5.54 8.89
N LYS A 387 -32.85 -4.59 9.13
CA LYS A 387 -33.60 -4.53 10.40
C LYS A 387 -34.29 -5.89 10.63
N PRO A 388 -34.12 -6.52 11.79
CA PRO A 388 -34.87 -7.72 12.11
C PRO A 388 -36.36 -7.38 12.14
N ASP A 389 -37.18 -8.19 11.46
CA ASP A 389 -38.63 -8.12 11.57
C ASP A 389 -39.00 -7.98 13.05
N ARG A 390 -39.70 -6.90 13.41
CA ARG A 390 -40.36 -6.84 14.70
C ARG A 390 -41.37 -7.99 14.69
N GLU A 391 -41.24 -8.93 15.63
CA GLU A 391 -42.33 -9.85 15.91
C GLU A 391 -43.63 -9.02 16.03
N PRO A 392 -44.72 -9.41 15.34
CA PRO A 392 -45.97 -8.68 15.44
C PRO A 392 -46.41 -8.70 16.90
N ALA A 393 -46.41 -7.53 17.53
CA ALA A 393 -46.92 -7.33 18.86
C ALA A 393 -48.43 -7.65 18.84
N GLY A 394 -48.85 -8.65 19.61
CA GLY A 394 -50.26 -8.91 19.88
C GLY A 394 -50.83 -10.16 19.22
N MET A 395 -50.39 -11.34 19.67
CA MET A 395 -51.32 -12.46 19.81
C MET A 395 -51.02 -13.15 21.13
N THR A 396 -51.51 -12.54 22.21
CA THR A 396 -51.71 -13.21 23.49
C THR A 396 -52.54 -14.46 23.23
N ARG A 397 -51.90 -15.63 23.17
CA ARG A 397 -52.59 -16.91 23.36
C ARG A 397 -53.06 -16.94 24.81
N SER A 398 -54.34 -16.67 25.03
CA SER A 398 -55.03 -17.07 26.26
C SER A 398 -55.04 -18.59 26.31
N SER A 399 -54.21 -19.16 27.18
CA SER A 399 -54.27 -20.57 27.53
C SER A 399 -55.32 -20.75 28.64
N SER A 400 -56.54 -21.11 28.25
CA SER A 400 -57.49 -21.81 29.11
C SER A 400 -58.45 -22.57 28.21
N GLU A 401 -58.20 -23.87 28.04
CA GLU A 401 -59.20 -24.94 28.21
C GLU A 401 -58.66 -26.25 27.66
N ASP A 402 -58.67 -27.23 28.56
CA ASP A 402 -58.50 -28.66 28.34
C ASP A 402 -59.60 -29.18 27.40
N PRO A 403 -59.32 -30.18 26.55
CA PRO A 403 -60.11 -31.40 26.73
C PRO A 403 -59.31 -32.69 26.52
N GLY A 404 -59.65 -33.68 27.35
CA GLY A 404 -59.14 -35.04 27.37
C GLY A 404 -59.37 -35.88 26.09
N PRO A 405 -58.95 -37.16 26.13
CA PRO A 405 -58.53 -37.91 24.97
C PRO A 405 -59.69 -38.59 24.25
N ARG A 406 -59.69 -38.60 22.91
CA ARG A 406 -60.49 -39.55 22.12
C ARG A 406 -59.69 -40.18 20.98
N LEU A 407 -60.03 -41.46 20.82
CA LEU A 407 -59.45 -42.55 20.07
C LEU A 407 -59.45 -42.42 18.53
N ALA A 408 -58.68 -43.34 17.96
CA ALA A 408 -58.41 -43.66 16.57
C ALA A 408 -59.61 -43.87 15.62
N ALA A 409 -59.40 -43.49 14.35
CA ALA A 409 -59.74 -44.19 13.09
C ALA A 409 -59.18 -43.29 11.95
N GLY A 410 -58.39 -43.73 10.98
CA GLY A 410 -58.62 -44.82 10.04
C GLY A 410 -59.24 -44.25 8.76
N GLY A 411 -58.49 -44.13 7.65
CA GLY A 411 -59.08 -43.79 6.35
C GLY A 411 -58.11 -43.20 5.32
N ALA A 412 -57.58 -44.07 4.47
CA ALA A 412 -56.87 -43.72 3.24
C ALA A 412 -57.84 -43.22 2.15
N GLY A 413 -57.36 -42.36 1.25
CA GLY A 413 -58.14 -41.92 0.08
C GLY A 413 -57.31 -41.11 -0.91
N TRP A 414 -56.61 -41.80 -1.80
CA TRP A 414 -56.09 -41.24 -3.05
C TRP A 414 -57.24 -40.88 -3.99
N GLN A 415 -57.25 -39.70 -4.60
CA GLN A 415 -57.89 -39.52 -5.90
C GLN A 415 -57.31 -38.35 -6.72
N ARG A 416 -57.27 -38.63 -8.03
CA ARG A 416 -56.57 -37.94 -9.12
C ARG A 416 -57.18 -36.57 -9.46
N THR A 417 -56.30 -35.66 -9.82
CA THR A 417 -56.56 -34.43 -10.56
C THR A 417 -56.70 -34.73 -12.06
N ALA A 418 -57.81 -34.30 -12.68
CA ALA A 418 -57.90 -34.07 -14.13
C ALA A 418 -58.94 -32.96 -14.41
N GLU A 419 -58.41 -31.84 -14.89
CA GLU A 419 -58.91 -30.92 -15.91
C GLU A 419 -60.40 -30.52 -15.97
N ARG A 420 -60.64 -29.21 -15.80
CA ARG A 420 -61.55 -28.44 -16.65
C ARG A 420 -61.01 -27.03 -16.85
N GLU A 421 -60.79 -26.69 -18.11
CA GLU A 421 -60.53 -25.35 -18.62
C GLU A 421 -61.71 -24.41 -18.33
N ALA A 422 -61.42 -23.20 -17.88
CA ALA A 422 -62.34 -22.06 -17.93
C ALA A 422 -61.53 -20.78 -18.16
N GLU A 423 -61.83 -20.07 -19.24
CA GLU A 423 -61.27 -18.76 -19.61
C GLU A 423 -61.47 -17.72 -18.50
N PRO A 424 -60.55 -16.76 -18.31
CA PRO A 424 -60.75 -15.68 -17.35
C PRO A 424 -61.52 -14.50 -17.99
N PRO A 425 -62.42 -13.84 -17.23
CA PRO A 425 -63.15 -12.68 -17.73
C PRO A 425 -62.22 -11.47 -17.87
N ARG A 426 -62.41 -10.74 -18.98
CA ARG A 426 -61.81 -9.42 -19.21
C ARG A 426 -62.45 -8.40 -18.25
N GLY A 427 -61.61 -7.71 -17.48
CA GLY A 427 -62.01 -6.52 -16.74
C GLY A 427 -61.53 -6.50 -15.30
N MET A 428 -60.22 -6.37 -15.07
CA MET A 428 -59.72 -5.87 -13.79
C MET A 428 -58.39 -5.15 -14.02
N THR A 429 -58.42 -3.83 -13.89
CA THR A 429 -57.25 -2.97 -13.82
C THR A 429 -56.29 -3.51 -12.77
N ARG A 430 -55.08 -3.87 -13.19
CA ARG A 430 -53.97 -4.26 -12.30
C ARG A 430 -53.79 -3.19 -11.21
N ALA A 431 -54.10 -3.54 -9.97
CA ALA A 431 -53.68 -2.77 -8.81
C ALA A 431 -52.14 -2.65 -8.83
N PRO A 432 -51.57 -1.48 -8.48
CA PRO A 432 -50.13 -1.30 -8.45
C PRO A 432 -49.51 -2.27 -7.43
N PRO A 433 -48.26 -2.72 -7.64
CA PRO A 433 -47.62 -3.65 -6.73
C PRO A 433 -47.50 -3.00 -5.34
N LYS A 434 -47.83 -3.78 -4.29
CA LYS A 434 -47.73 -3.41 -2.87
C LYS A 434 -46.27 -3.23 -2.42
N GLY A 435 -45.52 -2.33 -3.05
CA GLY A 435 -44.18 -1.86 -2.62
C GLY A 435 -44.21 -0.57 -1.80
N GLY A 436 -45.38 0.06 -1.64
CA GLY A 436 -45.51 1.39 -1.04
C GLY A 436 -45.44 1.47 0.49
N GLN A 437 -45.73 0.38 1.22
CA GLN A 437 -45.78 0.44 2.69
C GLN A 437 -44.39 0.39 3.35
N ALA A 438 -43.45 -0.40 2.81
CA ALA A 438 -42.06 -0.42 3.29
C ALA A 438 -41.31 0.89 3.00
N ALA A 439 -41.68 1.63 1.95
CA ALA A 439 -41.10 2.92 1.61
C ALA A 439 -41.55 4.06 2.57
N SER A 440 -42.69 3.91 3.25
CA SER A 440 -43.22 4.97 4.13
C SER A 440 -42.54 5.06 5.50
N GLU A 441 -42.00 3.94 6.04
CA GLU A 441 -41.18 3.95 7.27
C GLU A 441 -39.72 4.35 7.04
N ALA A 442 -39.25 4.32 5.79
CA ALA A 442 -37.89 4.72 5.40
C ALA A 442 -37.66 6.24 5.40
N ALA A 443 -38.73 7.05 5.48
CA ALA A 443 -38.67 8.52 5.41
C ALA A 443 -37.99 9.20 6.63
N ARG A 444 -37.69 8.46 7.70
CA ARG A 444 -37.01 9.01 8.89
C ARG A 444 -35.57 8.52 8.94
N LEU A 445 -34.64 9.48 8.92
CA LEU A 445 -33.22 9.25 9.23
C LEU A 445 -33.08 8.31 10.43
N SER A 446 -32.41 7.17 10.24
CA SER A 446 -32.17 6.19 11.29
C SER A 446 -31.01 6.63 12.19
N PRO A 447 -31.24 6.97 13.47
CA PRO A 447 -30.14 7.33 14.37
C PRO A 447 -29.15 6.19 14.59
N ALA A 448 -29.63 4.94 14.52
CA ALA A 448 -28.77 3.76 14.59
C ALA A 448 -27.87 3.63 13.35
N GLY A 449 -28.44 3.85 12.16
CA GLY A 449 -27.69 3.87 10.90
C GLY A 449 -26.67 4.99 10.85
N LEU A 450 -27.03 6.21 11.28
CA LEU A 450 -26.10 7.35 11.34
C LEU A 450 -24.89 7.05 12.24
N ARG A 451 -25.12 6.48 13.43
CA ARG A 451 -24.03 6.07 14.32
C ARG A 451 -23.16 4.97 13.71
N ALA A 452 -23.76 4.01 13.01
CA ALA A 452 -23.02 2.91 12.36
C ALA A 452 -22.15 3.42 11.20
N GLY A 453 -22.72 4.27 10.35
CA GLY A 453 -21.98 4.94 9.27
C GLY A 453 -20.83 5.78 9.81
N ALA A 454 -21.09 6.65 10.80
CA ALA A 454 -20.05 7.46 11.42
C ALA A 454 -18.95 6.61 12.08
N SER A 455 -19.33 5.51 12.74
CA SER A 455 -18.38 4.59 13.38
C SER A 455 -17.52 3.84 12.36
N ALA A 456 -18.09 3.40 11.24
CA ALA A 456 -17.34 2.78 10.15
C ALA A 456 -16.38 3.77 9.48
N ALA A 457 -16.84 4.98 9.18
CA ALA A 457 -15.98 6.04 8.64
C ALA A 457 -14.83 6.39 9.59
N ALA A 458 -15.10 6.51 10.88
CA ALA A 458 -14.08 6.80 11.88
C ALA A 458 -13.04 5.67 12.00
N LEU A 459 -13.48 4.41 12.14
CA LEU A 459 -12.56 3.27 12.31
C LEU A 459 -11.71 2.99 11.07
N VAL A 460 -12.23 3.26 9.88
CA VAL A 460 -11.48 3.06 8.62
C VAL A 460 -10.56 4.24 8.34
N ALA A 461 -11.04 5.49 8.42
CA ALA A 461 -10.32 6.64 7.89
C ALA A 461 -9.62 7.52 8.93
N LEU A 462 -10.09 7.55 10.19
CA LEU A 462 -9.63 8.51 11.20
C LEU A 462 -8.84 7.88 12.36
N MET A 463 -9.25 6.70 12.82
CA MET A 463 -8.58 6.03 13.94
C MET A 463 -7.18 5.60 13.52
N ALA A 464 -6.19 5.95 14.34
CA ALA A 464 -4.81 5.50 14.17
C ALA A 464 -4.50 4.32 15.10
N ASN A 465 -3.27 3.82 14.99
CA ASN A 465 -2.71 2.91 15.98
C ASN A 465 -2.38 3.62 17.31
N MET A 466 -1.97 2.86 18.32
CA MET A 466 -1.69 3.36 19.68
C MET A 466 -0.32 4.03 19.82
N SER A 467 0.46 4.14 18.74
CA SER A 467 1.83 4.70 18.84
C SER A 467 1.84 6.14 19.35
N GLY A 468 0.82 6.95 19.01
CA GLY A 468 0.67 8.31 19.52
C GLY A 468 0.67 8.36 21.04
N ALA A 469 -0.21 7.57 21.67
CA ALA A 469 -0.28 7.48 23.11
C ALA A 469 1.00 6.91 23.74
N VAL A 470 1.60 5.89 23.12
CA VAL A 470 2.87 5.31 23.59
C VAL A 470 4.00 6.34 23.60
N GLN A 471 4.16 7.09 22.51
CA GLN A 471 5.18 8.15 22.41
C GLN A 471 4.93 9.26 23.43
N LEU A 472 3.67 9.64 23.66
CA LEU A 472 3.32 10.65 24.66
C LEU A 472 3.67 10.19 26.08
N LEU A 473 3.30 8.96 26.44
CA LEU A 473 3.58 8.39 27.76
C LEU A 473 5.08 8.23 27.99
N GLU A 474 5.83 7.77 27.00
CA GLU A 474 7.29 7.70 27.09
C GLU A 474 7.93 9.08 27.19
N GLY A 475 7.45 10.06 26.41
CA GLY A 475 7.93 11.44 26.49
C GLY A 475 7.72 12.03 27.89
N LEU A 476 6.54 11.86 28.46
CA LEU A 476 6.23 12.28 29.83
C LEU A 476 7.08 11.56 30.87
N GLY A 477 7.23 10.24 30.75
CA GLY A 477 8.07 9.48 31.69
C GLY A 477 9.53 9.92 31.63
N ARG A 478 10.09 10.21 30.43
CA ARG A 478 11.47 10.72 30.27
C ARG A 478 11.66 12.07 30.93
N ILE A 479 10.68 12.98 30.81
CA ILE A 479 10.68 14.26 31.54
C ILE A 479 10.71 14.02 33.06
N GLY A 480 9.98 13.00 33.54
CA GLY A 480 9.99 12.58 34.94
C GLY A 480 11.21 11.76 35.39
N GLY A 481 12.19 11.52 34.49
CA GLY A 481 13.44 10.80 34.77
C GLY A 481 13.44 9.31 34.45
N ALA A 482 12.45 8.78 33.72
CA ALA A 482 12.45 7.39 33.27
C ALA A 482 13.44 7.16 32.12
N SER A 483 14.08 5.99 32.08
CA SER A 483 15.06 5.64 31.04
C SER A 483 14.41 4.93 29.83
N PHE A 484 13.33 4.16 30.04
CA PHE A 484 12.69 3.31 29.03
C PHE A 484 13.69 2.48 28.19
N SER A 485 14.76 1.98 28.79
CA SER A 485 15.74 1.10 28.14
C SER A 485 15.36 -0.37 28.29
N GLY A 486 14.38 -0.83 27.50
CA GLY A 486 13.99 -2.24 27.41
C GLY A 486 12.58 -2.54 27.92
N ARG A 487 12.45 -3.38 28.96
CA ARG A 487 11.13 -3.70 29.55
C ARG A 487 10.63 -2.53 30.38
N ILE A 488 9.45 -2.00 30.03
CA ILE A 488 8.76 -0.95 30.80
C ILE A 488 8.49 -1.48 32.22
N THR A 489 9.02 -0.78 33.21
CA THR A 489 8.83 -1.10 34.64
C THR A 489 7.75 -0.23 35.28
N TRP A 490 7.28 -0.62 36.47
CA TRP A 490 6.38 0.24 37.25
C TRP A 490 7.04 1.55 37.68
N ASP A 491 8.36 1.56 37.88
CA ASP A 491 9.09 2.81 38.15
C ASP A 491 8.99 3.75 36.95
N ASP A 492 9.25 3.26 35.72
CA ASP A 492 9.11 4.06 34.49
C ASP A 492 7.71 4.68 34.36
N VAL A 493 6.66 3.88 34.61
CA VAL A 493 5.27 4.34 34.54
C VAL A 493 4.98 5.37 35.65
N SER A 494 5.54 5.20 36.84
CA SER A 494 5.34 6.13 37.95
C SER A 494 5.91 7.52 37.67
N ARG A 495 6.94 7.63 36.81
CA ARG A 495 7.55 8.90 36.39
C ARG A 495 6.70 9.73 35.44
N VAL A 496 5.65 9.16 34.84
CA VAL A 496 4.74 9.88 33.93
C VAL A 496 4.03 11.04 34.63
N VAL A 497 3.58 10.85 35.88
CA VAL A 497 2.85 11.89 36.65
C VAL A 497 3.75 13.09 37.00
N PRO A 498 4.95 12.89 37.58
CA PRO A 498 5.93 13.96 37.73
C PRO A 498 6.25 14.68 36.42
N GLY A 499 6.42 13.94 35.32
CA GLY A 499 6.68 14.53 34.00
C GLY A 499 5.54 15.40 33.49
N LEU A 500 4.29 14.96 33.67
CA LEU A 500 3.09 15.75 33.34
C LEU A 500 3.02 17.03 34.17
N TRP A 501 3.34 16.97 35.46
CA TRP A 501 3.39 18.16 36.30
C TRP A 501 4.44 19.16 35.82
N LEU A 502 5.64 18.70 35.45
CA LEU A 502 6.69 19.56 34.88
C LEU A 502 6.28 20.19 33.55
N LEU A 503 5.58 19.43 32.69
CA LEU A 503 5.02 19.96 31.43
C LEU A 503 3.96 21.04 31.69
N LEU A 504 2.97 20.76 32.55
CA LEU A 504 1.86 21.68 32.83
C LEU A 504 2.30 22.96 33.56
N THR A 505 3.36 22.88 34.35
CA THR A 505 3.96 24.05 35.02
C THR A 505 4.93 24.84 34.13
N GLY A 506 5.09 24.45 32.87
CA GLY A 506 5.99 25.11 31.91
C GLY A 506 7.48 24.90 32.22
N ARG A 507 7.82 23.94 33.08
CA ARG A 507 9.20 23.62 33.48
C ARG A 507 9.88 22.63 32.53
N ALA A 508 9.14 22.02 31.62
CA ALA A 508 9.64 21.11 30.59
C ALA A 508 8.80 21.21 29.31
N GLN A 509 9.35 20.73 28.19
CA GLN A 509 8.66 20.59 26.92
C GLN A 509 8.63 19.13 26.49
N LEU A 510 7.59 18.74 25.75
CA LEU A 510 7.51 17.40 25.17
C LEU A 510 8.60 17.22 24.10
N PRO A 511 9.22 16.02 24.02
CA PRO A 511 10.08 15.67 22.91
C PRO A 511 9.34 15.78 21.57
N ALA A 512 10.10 15.97 20.48
CA ALA A 512 9.54 15.97 19.13
C ALA A 512 8.77 14.67 18.86
N PHE A 513 7.56 14.80 18.31
CA PHE A 513 6.71 13.67 17.97
C PHE A 513 7.16 13.06 16.64
N ASP A 514 7.51 11.77 16.64
CA ASP A 514 7.83 11.06 15.41
C ASP A 514 6.55 10.48 14.79
N TYR A 515 5.95 11.26 13.90
CA TYR A 515 4.75 10.87 13.17
C TYR A 515 5.01 9.80 12.09
N TRP A 516 6.28 9.55 11.71
CA TRP A 516 6.64 8.69 10.59
C TRP A 516 7.22 7.37 11.04
N TYR A 517 8.48 7.34 11.51
CA TYR A 517 9.20 6.09 11.70
C TYR A 517 8.63 5.29 12.88
N ARG A 518 8.59 5.90 14.07
CA ARG A 518 8.02 5.27 15.27
C ARG A 518 6.52 4.96 15.17
N ALA A 519 5.79 5.66 14.30
CA ALA A 519 4.36 5.44 14.12
C ALA A 519 4.03 4.24 13.20
N THR A 520 4.95 3.85 12.32
CA THR A 520 4.67 2.89 11.24
C THR A 520 5.73 1.80 11.06
N ARG A 521 6.78 1.78 11.89
CA ARG A 521 7.78 0.70 11.96
C ARG A 521 7.79 0.07 13.37
N ILE A 522 6.60 -0.10 13.94
CA ILE A 522 6.41 -0.64 15.31
C ILE A 522 6.86 -2.10 15.39
N ILE A 523 6.66 -2.86 14.31
CA ILE A 523 7.12 -4.23 14.15
C ILE A 523 8.45 -4.12 13.39
N PRO A 524 9.58 -4.59 13.93
CA PRO A 524 10.89 -4.44 13.31
C PRO A 524 10.93 -5.00 11.90
N HIS A 525 11.74 -4.36 11.05
CA HIS A 525 11.97 -4.77 9.66
C HIS A 525 10.68 -4.92 8.83
N THR A 526 9.61 -4.21 9.22
CA THR A 526 8.35 -4.17 8.49
C THR A 526 7.77 -2.75 8.47
N ILE A 527 6.86 -2.49 7.54
CA ILE A 527 6.08 -1.26 7.46
C ILE A 527 4.63 -1.62 7.83
N ASN A 528 4.08 -0.97 8.85
CA ASN A 528 2.73 -1.19 9.37
C ASN A 528 1.91 0.10 9.42
N GLU A 529 1.70 0.67 8.24
CA GLU A 529 0.84 1.84 8.03
C GLU A 529 -0.64 1.56 8.34
N PHE A 530 -1.37 2.63 8.62
CA PHE A 530 -2.82 2.68 8.76
C PHE A 530 -3.36 3.81 7.87
N PRO A 531 -4.64 3.76 7.45
CA PRO A 531 -5.16 4.67 6.42
C PRO A 531 -4.90 6.16 6.67
N PHE A 532 -5.13 6.64 7.90
CA PHE A 532 -4.90 8.05 8.22
C PHE A 532 -3.43 8.47 8.05
N PHE A 533 -2.48 7.60 8.41
CA PHE A 533 -1.05 7.85 8.17
C PHE A 533 -0.78 8.00 6.68
N SER A 534 -1.24 7.07 5.84
CA SER A 534 -0.94 7.09 4.40
C SER A 534 -1.49 8.37 3.74
N PHE A 535 -2.70 8.80 4.11
CA PHE A 535 -3.23 10.09 3.64
C PHE A 535 -2.41 11.28 4.15
N LEU A 536 -1.97 11.28 5.42
CA LEU A 536 -1.20 12.38 6.01
C LEU A 536 0.22 12.47 5.44
N PHE A 537 0.86 11.33 5.21
CA PHE A 537 2.16 11.22 4.54
C PHE A 537 2.07 11.77 3.12
N ALA A 538 0.91 11.59 2.47
CA ALA A 538 0.51 12.21 1.21
C ALA A 538 1.44 11.85 0.05
N ASP A 539 1.74 10.57 -0.06
CA ASP A 539 2.24 9.93 -1.28
C ASP A 539 1.04 9.35 -2.06
N LEU A 540 1.07 9.42 -3.39
CA LEU A 540 0.05 8.84 -4.26
C LEU A 540 0.30 7.34 -4.51
N HIS A 541 0.72 6.62 -3.47
CA HIS A 541 1.11 5.24 -3.62
C HIS A 541 -0.11 4.34 -3.87
N PRO A 542 0.02 3.26 -4.67
CA PRO A 542 -1.03 2.30 -5.00
C PRO A 542 -1.96 1.86 -3.85
N HIS A 543 -1.42 1.56 -2.66
CA HIS A 543 -2.26 1.11 -1.54
C HIS A 543 -3.15 2.23 -1.00
N MET A 544 -2.66 3.48 -0.96
CA MET A 544 -3.44 4.64 -0.52
C MET A 544 -4.58 4.94 -1.50
N ILE A 545 -4.29 4.92 -2.81
CA ILE A 545 -5.31 5.11 -3.86
C ILE A 545 -6.35 3.98 -3.82
N GLY A 546 -5.93 2.75 -3.51
CA GLY A 546 -6.81 1.58 -3.44
C GLY A 546 -7.86 1.63 -2.31
N ILE A 547 -7.59 2.30 -1.18
CA ILE A 547 -8.47 2.34 0.01
C ILE A 547 -9.93 2.71 -0.34
N PRO A 548 -10.24 3.85 -0.99
CA PRO A 548 -11.63 4.21 -1.28
C PRO A 548 -12.33 3.20 -2.22
N PHE A 549 -11.60 2.54 -3.11
CA PHE A 549 -12.16 1.61 -4.09
C PHE A 549 -12.38 0.21 -3.51
N THR A 550 -11.55 -0.20 -2.55
CA THR A 550 -11.77 -1.44 -1.80
C THR A 550 -13.02 -1.33 -0.90
N VAL A 551 -13.25 -0.16 -0.29
CA VAL A 551 -14.49 0.14 0.44
C VAL A 551 -15.70 0.21 -0.50
N LEU A 552 -15.53 0.79 -1.69
CA LEU A 552 -16.57 0.81 -2.74
C LEU A 552 -16.96 -0.61 -3.16
N ALA A 553 -15.99 -1.50 -3.36
CA ALA A 553 -16.24 -2.91 -3.67
C ALA A 553 -17.05 -3.59 -2.56
N ALA A 554 -16.70 -3.35 -1.28
CA ALA A 554 -17.48 -3.86 -0.15
C ALA A 554 -18.93 -3.31 -0.13
N ALA A 555 -19.14 -2.05 -0.51
CA ALA A 555 -20.48 -1.47 -0.67
C ALA A 555 -21.29 -2.14 -1.80
N LEU A 556 -20.64 -2.47 -2.92
CA LEU A 556 -21.29 -3.23 -3.99
C LEU A 556 -21.62 -4.66 -3.56
N PHE A 557 -20.79 -5.29 -2.73
CA PHE A 557 -21.08 -6.61 -2.17
C PHE A 557 -22.30 -6.58 -1.25
N LEU A 558 -22.50 -5.50 -0.49
CA LEU A 558 -23.72 -5.24 0.28
C LEU A 558 -24.96 -5.13 -0.62
N VAL A 559 -24.84 -4.44 -1.75
CA VAL A 559 -25.92 -4.33 -2.74
C VAL A 559 -26.21 -5.69 -3.38
N LEU A 560 -25.16 -6.45 -3.72
CA LEU A 560 -25.27 -7.77 -4.33
C LEU A 560 -25.85 -8.81 -3.39
N ILE A 561 -25.58 -8.76 -2.09
CA ILE A 561 -26.12 -9.77 -1.17
C ILE A 561 -27.61 -9.57 -0.92
N HIS A 562 -28.08 -8.32 -0.91
CA HIS A 562 -29.46 -7.96 -0.53
C HIS A 562 -30.40 -7.67 -1.69
N GLY A 563 -29.90 -6.99 -2.74
CA GLY A 563 -30.72 -6.43 -3.80
C GLY A 563 -30.95 -7.39 -4.95
N GLU A 564 -32.20 -7.50 -5.42
CA GLU A 564 -32.49 -8.07 -6.74
C GLU A 564 -32.17 -7.07 -7.85
N ALA A 565 -31.83 -7.59 -9.03
CA ALA A 565 -31.54 -6.76 -10.18
C ALA A 565 -32.84 -6.29 -10.85
N PRO A 566 -32.90 -5.04 -11.37
CA PRO A 566 -34.10 -4.54 -12.02
C PRO A 566 -34.22 -5.15 -13.43
N GLY A 567 -34.73 -6.38 -13.49
CA GLY A 567 -34.86 -7.15 -14.72
C GLY A 567 -33.54 -7.64 -15.30
N ARG A 568 -33.60 -8.23 -16.50
CA ARG A 568 -32.43 -8.87 -17.16
C ARG A 568 -31.36 -7.84 -17.56
N VAL A 569 -31.75 -6.73 -18.19
CA VAL A 569 -30.80 -5.68 -18.61
C VAL A 569 -30.10 -5.06 -17.40
N GLY A 570 -30.85 -4.80 -16.32
CA GLY A 570 -30.29 -4.32 -15.06
C GLY A 570 -29.34 -5.28 -14.38
N ALA A 571 -29.59 -6.58 -14.51
CA ALA A 571 -28.67 -7.60 -14.00
C ALA A 571 -27.33 -7.54 -14.75
N VAL A 572 -27.37 -7.52 -16.08
CA VAL A 572 -26.15 -7.42 -16.91
C VAL A 572 -25.38 -6.14 -16.59
N ALA A 573 -26.04 -4.98 -16.57
CA ALA A 573 -25.41 -3.72 -16.26
C ALA A 573 -24.79 -3.70 -14.84
N ARG A 574 -25.48 -4.27 -13.84
CA ARG A 574 -24.93 -4.39 -12.48
C ARG A 574 -23.68 -5.25 -12.45
N TRP A 575 -23.68 -6.39 -13.15
CA TRP A 575 -22.52 -7.28 -13.22
C TRP A 575 -21.34 -6.62 -13.94
N LEU A 576 -21.58 -5.86 -15.00
CA LEU A 576 -20.54 -5.11 -15.69
C LEU A 576 -19.91 -4.04 -14.77
N VAL A 577 -20.71 -3.28 -14.03
CA VAL A 577 -20.18 -2.30 -13.06
C VAL A 577 -19.38 -2.98 -11.96
N VAL A 578 -19.85 -4.10 -11.43
CA VAL A 578 -19.10 -4.89 -10.43
C VAL A 578 -17.78 -5.38 -11.01
N ALA A 579 -17.77 -5.87 -12.25
CA ALA A 579 -16.56 -6.35 -12.91
C ALA A 579 -15.54 -5.22 -13.16
N VAL A 580 -16.01 -4.02 -13.57
CA VAL A 580 -15.14 -2.84 -13.68
C VAL A 580 -14.55 -2.46 -12.32
N VAL A 581 -15.36 -2.37 -11.27
CA VAL A 581 -14.88 -1.97 -9.93
C VAL A 581 -13.89 -2.98 -9.36
N VAL A 582 -14.18 -4.29 -9.46
CA VAL A 582 -13.30 -5.33 -8.93
C VAL A 582 -12.03 -5.48 -9.78
N GLY A 583 -12.15 -5.39 -11.11
CA GLY A 583 -11.00 -5.39 -12.02
C GLY A 583 -10.07 -4.19 -11.78
N ALA A 584 -10.63 -3.02 -11.49
CA ALA A 584 -9.85 -1.81 -11.16
C ALA A 584 -8.92 -2.02 -9.97
N LEU A 585 -9.34 -2.78 -8.95
CA LEU A 585 -8.48 -3.09 -7.80
C LEU A 585 -7.17 -3.73 -8.24
N GLY A 586 -7.21 -4.64 -9.22
CA GLY A 586 -6.02 -5.34 -9.72
C GLY A 586 -5.01 -4.42 -10.41
N VAL A 587 -5.46 -3.35 -11.05
CA VAL A 587 -4.58 -2.42 -11.78
C VAL A 587 -4.25 -1.14 -11.00
N ILE A 588 -5.00 -0.85 -9.93
CA ILE A 588 -4.67 0.18 -8.93
C ILE A 588 -3.63 -0.36 -7.96
N ASN A 589 -3.86 -1.56 -7.42
CA ASN A 589 -2.96 -2.24 -6.50
C ASN A 589 -3.21 -3.76 -6.58
N THR A 590 -2.39 -4.49 -7.34
CA THR A 590 -2.61 -5.91 -7.64
C THR A 590 -2.79 -6.80 -6.41
N TRP A 591 -2.22 -6.41 -5.26
CA TRP A 591 -2.34 -7.13 -4.00
C TRP A 591 -3.77 -7.17 -3.43
N ASP A 592 -4.64 -6.24 -3.82
CA ASP A 592 -6.03 -6.20 -3.36
C ASP A 592 -6.91 -7.22 -4.10
N LEU A 593 -6.59 -7.55 -5.34
CA LEU A 593 -7.45 -8.36 -6.21
C LEU A 593 -7.79 -9.74 -5.61
N PRO A 594 -6.84 -10.55 -5.09
CA PRO A 594 -7.16 -11.86 -4.54
C PRO A 594 -8.13 -11.80 -3.34
N THR A 595 -7.92 -10.84 -2.44
CA THR A 595 -8.76 -10.66 -1.25
C THR A 595 -10.20 -10.33 -1.63
N TYR A 596 -10.39 -9.33 -2.49
CA TYR A 596 -11.74 -8.86 -2.84
C TYR A 596 -12.46 -9.81 -3.82
N LEU A 597 -11.75 -10.56 -4.67
CA LEU A 597 -12.34 -11.67 -5.42
C LEU A 597 -12.79 -12.81 -4.50
N GLY A 598 -11.99 -13.13 -3.48
CA GLY A 598 -12.37 -14.12 -2.46
C GLY A 598 -13.64 -13.73 -1.70
N VAL A 599 -13.72 -12.48 -1.24
CA VAL A 599 -14.92 -11.95 -0.56
C VAL A 599 -16.14 -11.98 -1.50
N LEU A 600 -16.00 -11.52 -2.75
CA LEU A 600 -17.06 -11.58 -3.75
C LEU A 600 -17.53 -13.03 -3.95
N GLY A 601 -16.60 -13.97 -4.10
CA GLY A 601 -16.92 -15.39 -4.28
C GLY A 601 -17.72 -15.95 -3.11
N CYS A 602 -17.33 -15.65 -1.86
CA CYS A 602 -18.10 -16.03 -0.68
C CYS A 602 -19.51 -15.41 -0.67
N VAL A 603 -19.66 -14.15 -1.08
CA VAL A 603 -20.97 -13.47 -1.18
C VAL A 603 -21.86 -14.14 -2.23
N LEU A 604 -21.31 -14.48 -3.40
CA LEU A 604 -22.07 -15.12 -4.48
C LEU A 604 -22.44 -16.57 -4.17
N VAL A 605 -21.54 -17.33 -3.54
CA VAL A 605 -21.82 -18.67 -3.04
C VAL A 605 -22.93 -18.63 -1.99
N TYR A 606 -22.86 -17.70 -1.04
CA TYR A 606 -23.89 -17.53 -0.02
C TYR A 606 -25.25 -17.14 -0.61
N ARG A 607 -25.27 -16.16 -1.52
CA ARG A 607 -26.49 -15.74 -2.24
C ARG A 607 -27.09 -16.91 -3.03
N GLY A 608 -26.25 -17.68 -3.73
CA GLY A 608 -26.65 -18.89 -4.44
C GLY A 608 -27.26 -19.92 -3.51
N TRP A 609 -26.59 -20.26 -2.41
CA TRP A 609 -27.08 -21.17 -1.38
C TRP A 609 -28.44 -20.74 -0.81
N LYS A 610 -28.61 -19.45 -0.50
CA LYS A 610 -29.88 -18.92 0.00
C LYS A 610 -31.01 -19.11 -1.02
N ALA A 611 -30.72 -18.90 -2.31
CA ALA A 611 -31.71 -18.99 -3.38
C ALA A 611 -32.08 -20.44 -3.77
N ARG A 612 -31.12 -21.37 -3.80
CA ARG A 612 -31.31 -22.72 -4.39
C ARG A 612 -30.63 -23.87 -3.61
N GLY A 613 -30.25 -23.66 -2.35
CA GLY A 613 -29.57 -24.68 -1.55
C GLY A 613 -28.23 -25.13 -2.16
N LEU A 614 -27.92 -26.42 -2.12
CA LEU A 614 -26.65 -26.97 -2.62
C LEU A 614 -26.41 -26.70 -4.12
N ARG A 615 -27.46 -26.80 -4.95
CA ARG A 615 -27.35 -26.44 -6.38
C ARG A 615 -26.99 -24.96 -6.58
N GLY A 616 -27.48 -24.11 -5.68
CA GLY A 616 -27.18 -22.69 -5.67
C GLY A 616 -25.71 -22.36 -5.37
N ILE A 617 -25.03 -23.18 -4.56
CA ILE A 617 -23.58 -23.04 -4.29
C ILE A 617 -22.79 -23.13 -5.60
N VAL A 618 -23.10 -24.14 -6.43
CA VAL A 618 -22.43 -24.35 -7.73
C VAL A 618 -22.68 -23.17 -8.65
N VAL A 619 -23.94 -22.69 -8.74
CA VAL A 619 -24.27 -21.49 -9.54
C VAL A 619 -23.52 -20.26 -9.04
N GLY A 620 -23.44 -20.06 -7.72
CA GLY A 620 -22.69 -18.97 -7.11
C GLY A 620 -21.20 -19.03 -7.41
N ALA A 621 -20.60 -20.22 -7.34
CA ALA A 621 -19.20 -20.45 -7.66
C ALA A 621 -18.89 -20.19 -9.15
N ILE A 622 -19.71 -20.71 -10.06
CA ILE A 622 -19.58 -20.44 -11.50
C ILE A 622 -19.73 -18.94 -11.79
N THR A 623 -20.71 -18.28 -11.18
CA THR A 623 -20.92 -16.83 -11.34
C THR A 623 -19.70 -16.06 -10.83
N SER A 624 -19.09 -16.48 -9.72
CA SER A 624 -17.87 -15.88 -9.21
C SER A 624 -16.70 -16.01 -10.19
N LEU A 625 -16.49 -17.21 -10.75
CA LEU A 625 -15.44 -17.43 -11.74
C LEU A 625 -15.67 -16.60 -13.01
N LEU A 626 -16.92 -16.52 -13.47
CA LEU A 626 -17.28 -15.71 -14.63
C LEU A 626 -17.04 -14.21 -14.39
N VAL A 627 -17.46 -13.68 -13.24
CA VAL A 627 -17.20 -12.28 -12.90
C VAL A 627 -15.70 -12.02 -12.76
N ALA A 628 -14.94 -12.93 -12.15
CA ALA A 628 -13.49 -12.81 -12.07
C ALA A 628 -12.84 -12.78 -13.47
N ALA A 629 -13.26 -13.68 -14.37
CA ALA A 629 -12.77 -13.72 -15.75
C ALA A 629 -13.10 -12.43 -16.52
N ILE A 630 -14.32 -11.90 -16.37
CA ILE A 630 -14.72 -10.63 -16.99
C ILE A 630 -13.92 -9.46 -16.40
N SER A 631 -13.72 -9.41 -15.08
CA SER A 631 -12.89 -8.37 -14.43
C SER A 631 -11.46 -8.36 -14.99
N LEU A 632 -10.85 -9.53 -15.16
CA LEU A 632 -9.52 -9.64 -15.77
C LEU A 632 -9.53 -9.27 -17.26
N ALA A 633 -10.56 -9.69 -18.01
CA ALA A 633 -10.68 -9.40 -19.43
C ALA A 633 -10.83 -7.90 -19.72
N LEU A 634 -11.64 -7.19 -18.91
CA LEU A 634 -11.88 -5.74 -19.06
C LEU A 634 -10.61 -4.92 -18.89
N TYR A 635 -9.65 -5.42 -18.09
CA TYR A 635 -8.36 -4.81 -17.85
C TYR A 635 -7.20 -5.55 -18.52
N SER A 636 -7.48 -6.46 -19.46
CA SER A 636 -6.46 -7.24 -20.16
C SER A 636 -5.38 -6.40 -20.84
N PRO A 637 -5.63 -5.19 -21.41
CA PRO A 637 -4.55 -4.37 -21.94
C PRO A 637 -3.47 -4.03 -20.92
N PHE A 638 -3.80 -3.87 -19.64
CA PHE A 638 -2.81 -3.73 -18.58
C PHE A 638 -2.04 -5.04 -18.35
N PHE A 639 -2.76 -6.14 -18.11
CA PHE A 639 -2.14 -7.42 -17.75
C PHE A 639 -1.28 -8.02 -18.86
N LEU A 640 -1.55 -7.68 -20.13
CA LEU A 640 -0.73 -8.09 -21.27
C LEU A 640 0.61 -7.36 -21.35
N HIS A 641 0.72 -6.15 -20.77
CA HIS A 641 1.94 -5.35 -20.78
C HIS A 641 2.65 -5.32 -19.42
N TYR A 642 1.98 -5.75 -18.35
CA TYR A 642 2.54 -5.79 -17.00
C TYR A 642 3.35 -7.07 -16.75
N ARG A 643 4.56 -6.93 -16.22
CA ARG A 643 5.43 -8.05 -15.84
C ARG A 643 5.57 -8.12 -14.33
N THR A 644 5.09 -9.20 -13.74
CA THR A 644 5.24 -9.48 -12.30
C THR A 644 6.68 -9.91 -11.97
N PRO A 645 7.25 -9.46 -10.84
CA PRO A 645 8.42 -10.10 -10.25
C PRO A 645 8.15 -11.59 -9.96
N ASP A 646 9.19 -12.43 -9.99
CA ASP A 646 9.07 -13.86 -9.66
C ASP A 646 8.76 -14.02 -8.16
N LEU A 647 7.47 -14.16 -7.81
CA LEU A 647 6.98 -14.32 -6.44
C LEU A 647 6.80 -15.79 -6.07
N SER A 648 7.21 -16.18 -4.87
CA SER A 648 6.94 -17.51 -4.30
C SER A 648 6.52 -17.40 -2.83
N LEU A 649 5.91 -18.43 -2.25
CA LEU A 649 5.49 -18.42 -0.84
C LEU A 649 6.59 -19.02 0.05
N ALA A 650 6.78 -18.44 1.25
CA ALA A 650 7.62 -18.98 2.31
C ALA A 650 6.97 -18.84 3.69
N LEU A 651 7.45 -19.63 4.65
CA LEU A 651 7.03 -19.55 6.05
C LEU A 651 7.78 -18.44 6.79
N VAL A 652 7.07 -17.75 7.69
CA VAL A 652 7.68 -16.73 8.57
C VAL A 652 8.51 -17.42 9.66
N PRO A 653 9.82 -17.13 9.76
CA PRO A 653 10.69 -17.67 10.80
C PRO A 653 10.24 -17.22 12.19
N PRO A 654 10.45 -18.04 13.26
CA PRO A 654 10.07 -17.66 14.62
C PRO A 654 10.63 -16.31 15.12
N PRO A 655 11.89 -15.92 14.85
CA PRO A 655 12.43 -14.62 15.28
C PRO A 655 11.70 -13.41 14.66
N ASP A 656 11.13 -13.58 13.48
CA ASP A 656 10.48 -12.50 12.74
C ASP A 656 9.00 -12.33 13.11
N ARG A 657 8.46 -13.24 13.94
CA ARG A 657 7.04 -13.21 14.35
C ARG A 657 6.75 -12.03 15.26
N THR A 658 5.52 -11.53 15.15
CA THR A 658 5.15 -10.31 15.88
C THR A 658 5.00 -10.57 17.38
N HIS A 659 5.70 -9.81 18.20
CA HIS A 659 5.46 -9.78 19.65
C HIS A 659 4.10 -9.16 19.99
N LEU A 660 3.44 -9.73 21.01
CA LEU A 660 2.09 -9.31 21.42
C LEU A 660 2.01 -7.81 21.76
N SER A 661 3.00 -7.23 22.45
CA SER A 661 3.00 -5.81 22.79
C SER A 661 2.97 -4.92 21.55
N ARG A 662 3.82 -5.20 20.56
CA ARG A 662 3.86 -4.50 19.26
C ARG A 662 2.56 -4.69 18.49
N PHE A 663 2.00 -5.90 18.50
CA PHE A 663 0.70 -6.17 17.89
C PHE A 663 -0.42 -5.37 18.57
N MET A 664 -0.42 -5.23 19.91
CA MET A 664 -1.37 -4.39 20.65
C MET A 664 -1.19 -2.92 20.33
N THR A 665 0.03 -2.44 20.10
CA THR A 665 0.26 -1.06 19.68
C THR A 665 -0.37 -0.80 18.31
N VAL A 666 -0.28 -1.75 17.36
CA VAL A 666 -0.88 -1.60 16.03
C VAL A 666 -2.41 -1.78 16.05
N TRP A 667 -2.89 -2.87 16.64
CA TRP A 667 -4.26 -3.37 16.49
C TRP A 667 -5.12 -3.29 17.77
N GLY A 668 -4.65 -2.65 18.84
CA GLY A 668 -5.28 -2.71 20.18
C GLY A 668 -6.76 -2.33 20.21
N LEU A 669 -7.15 -1.21 19.59
CA LEU A 669 -8.55 -0.79 19.50
C LEU A 669 -9.40 -1.80 18.72
N GLN A 670 -8.94 -2.18 17.52
CA GLN A 670 -9.65 -3.10 16.64
C GLN A 670 -9.80 -4.46 17.32
N LEU A 671 -8.74 -4.99 17.92
CA LEU A 671 -8.76 -6.28 18.61
C LEU A 671 -9.73 -6.26 19.80
N PHE A 672 -9.76 -5.19 20.59
CA PHE A 672 -10.73 -5.03 21.67
C PHE A 672 -12.17 -5.07 21.14
N LEU A 673 -12.45 -4.39 20.02
CA LEU A 673 -13.75 -4.43 19.36
C LEU A 673 -14.08 -5.83 18.83
N VAL A 674 -13.13 -6.49 18.15
CA VAL A 674 -13.30 -7.86 17.61
C VAL A 674 -13.61 -8.85 18.73
N ILE A 675 -12.83 -8.85 19.81
CA ILE A 675 -13.05 -9.75 20.95
C ILE A 675 -14.42 -9.48 21.58
N SER A 676 -14.79 -8.21 21.74
CA SER A 676 -16.10 -7.82 22.28
C SER A 676 -17.25 -8.31 21.38
N LEU A 677 -17.13 -8.14 20.06
CA LEU A 677 -18.13 -8.56 19.07
C LEU A 677 -18.28 -10.08 19.02
N VAL A 678 -17.17 -10.81 18.86
CA VAL A 678 -17.16 -12.28 18.82
C VAL A 678 -17.74 -12.84 20.12
N SER A 679 -17.41 -12.27 21.28
CA SER A 679 -17.95 -12.67 22.57
C SER A 679 -19.46 -12.45 22.67
N VAL A 680 -19.96 -11.28 22.26
CA VAL A 680 -21.39 -10.99 22.27
C VAL A 680 -22.14 -11.89 21.29
N TRP A 681 -21.63 -12.09 20.08
CA TRP A 681 -22.23 -12.99 19.09
C TRP A 681 -22.23 -14.44 19.55
N ALA A 682 -21.14 -14.91 20.18
CA ALA A 682 -21.08 -16.23 20.79
C ALA A 682 -22.20 -16.38 21.83
N VAL A 683 -22.27 -15.47 22.82
CA VAL A 683 -23.27 -15.55 23.90
C VAL A 683 -24.71 -15.46 23.37
N ARG A 684 -24.96 -14.61 22.37
CA ARG A 684 -26.28 -14.37 21.77
C ARG A 684 -26.75 -15.56 20.94
N ASP A 685 -25.91 -16.03 20.02
CA ASP A 685 -26.32 -17.01 19.00
C ASP A 685 -26.14 -18.45 19.46
N ARG A 686 -25.34 -18.68 20.51
CA ARG A 686 -25.02 -20.00 21.11
C ARG A 686 -24.74 -21.10 20.06
N PRO A 687 -23.86 -20.87 19.07
CA PRO A 687 -23.64 -21.79 17.94
C PRO A 687 -23.25 -23.22 18.36
N TRP A 688 -22.57 -23.40 19.50
CA TRP A 688 -22.23 -24.71 20.05
C TRP A 688 -23.44 -25.58 20.36
N ARG A 689 -24.62 -25.01 20.66
CA ARG A 689 -25.85 -25.79 20.81
C ARG A 689 -26.31 -26.42 19.50
N ARG A 690 -25.97 -25.84 18.34
CA ARG A 690 -26.24 -26.44 17.01
C ARG A 690 -25.21 -27.51 16.67
N LEU A 691 -23.93 -27.27 16.94
CA LEU A 691 -22.85 -28.27 16.77
C LEU A 691 -23.08 -29.53 17.61
N LEU A 692 -23.49 -29.36 18.89
CA LEU A 692 -23.83 -30.47 19.77
C LEU A 692 -25.10 -31.24 19.34
N ARG A 693 -26.02 -30.60 18.59
CA ARG A 693 -27.19 -31.29 18.00
C ARG A 693 -26.80 -32.09 16.76
N LEU A 694 -25.87 -31.60 15.94
CA LEU A 694 -25.32 -32.32 14.80
C LEU A 694 -24.47 -33.52 15.26
N GLY A 695 -23.67 -33.36 16.32
CA GLY A 695 -22.92 -34.46 16.93
C GLY A 695 -23.78 -35.49 17.69
N ARG A 696 -25.02 -35.14 18.07
CA ARG A 696 -26.00 -36.07 18.65
C ARG A 696 -26.86 -36.79 17.59
N GLY A 697 -26.68 -36.48 16.31
CA GLY A 697 -27.41 -37.13 15.21
C GLY A 697 -26.97 -38.57 14.89
N SER A 698 -26.01 -39.14 15.64
CA SER A 698 -25.45 -40.48 15.36
C SER A 698 -25.20 -41.35 16.59
N LEU A 699 -25.54 -40.91 17.81
CA LEU A 699 -25.37 -41.74 19.01
C LEU A 699 -26.64 -41.69 19.86
N GLY A 700 -27.21 -42.88 20.03
CA GLY A 700 -28.50 -43.15 20.63
C GLY A 700 -28.70 -42.55 22.02
N GLN A 701 -29.97 -42.33 22.32
CA GLN A 701 -30.49 -41.84 23.58
C GLN A 701 -30.10 -42.76 24.74
N SER A 702 -29.58 -42.18 25.82
CA SER A 702 -29.95 -42.49 27.21
C SER A 702 -29.22 -41.55 28.17
N PRO A 703 -29.91 -40.73 28.98
CA PRO A 703 -29.36 -40.18 30.19
C PRO A 703 -29.84 -41.02 31.38
N CYS A 704 -29.07 -42.02 31.78
CA CYS A 704 -29.27 -42.63 33.09
C CYS A 704 -28.81 -41.67 34.18
N SER A 705 -29.74 -41.43 35.10
CA SER A 705 -29.60 -40.79 36.39
C SER A 705 -28.47 -41.41 37.21
N LEU A 706 -27.47 -40.60 37.56
CA LEU A 706 -26.59 -40.82 38.71
C LEU A 706 -26.54 -39.54 39.52
N ALA A 707 -27.63 -39.28 40.23
CA ALA A 707 -27.66 -38.41 41.39
C ALA A 707 -27.13 -39.23 42.58
N GLY A 708 -25.92 -38.91 43.04
CA GLY A 708 -25.37 -39.56 44.24
C GLY A 708 -23.85 -39.65 44.29
N SER A 709 -23.12 -38.53 44.28
CA SER A 709 -21.84 -38.49 44.98
C SER A 709 -21.49 -37.06 45.38
N ARG A 710 -20.98 -36.89 46.61
CA ARG A 710 -20.36 -35.65 47.12
C ARG A 710 -18.97 -35.38 46.50
N ARG A 711 -18.67 -35.93 45.31
CA ARG A 711 -17.45 -35.66 44.54
C ARG A 711 -17.54 -34.60 43.41
N PRO A 712 -18.53 -33.67 43.32
CA PRO A 712 -18.59 -32.76 42.19
C PRO A 712 -17.74 -31.50 42.38
N ILE A 713 -17.30 -31.15 43.59
CA ILE A 713 -16.53 -29.91 43.83
C ILE A 713 -15.04 -30.14 43.58
N VAL A 714 -14.44 -31.16 44.19
CA VAL A 714 -13.00 -31.44 44.05
C VAL A 714 -12.64 -31.82 42.62
N LEU A 715 -13.46 -32.65 41.95
CA LEU A 715 -13.23 -32.99 40.55
C LEU A 715 -13.39 -31.78 39.60
N ARG A 716 -14.32 -30.85 39.89
CA ARG A 716 -14.46 -29.59 39.13
C ARG A 716 -13.27 -28.66 39.36
N TRP A 717 -12.75 -28.58 40.58
CA TRP A 717 -11.55 -27.79 40.88
C TRP A 717 -10.28 -28.42 40.29
N ALA A 718 -10.15 -29.75 40.33
CA ALA A 718 -9.07 -30.49 39.71
C ALA A 718 -9.09 -30.34 38.18
N LEU A 719 -10.26 -30.44 37.53
CA LEU A 719 -10.40 -30.19 36.09
C LEU A 719 -10.14 -28.72 35.72
N ARG A 720 -10.52 -27.76 36.56
CA ARG A 720 -10.21 -26.34 36.37
C ARG A 720 -8.72 -26.05 36.54
N LEU A 721 -8.06 -26.67 37.52
CA LEU A 721 -6.64 -26.55 37.76
C LEU A 721 -5.84 -27.23 36.64
N ALA A 722 -6.25 -28.43 36.20
CA ALA A 722 -5.64 -29.12 35.06
C ALA A 722 -5.82 -28.33 33.76
N ALA A 723 -6.99 -27.74 33.52
CA ALA A 723 -7.20 -26.83 32.39
C ALA A 723 -6.35 -25.57 32.51
N LEU A 724 -6.21 -24.98 33.70
CA LEU A 724 -5.35 -23.83 33.94
C LEU A 724 -3.88 -24.17 33.66
N VAL A 725 -3.39 -25.30 34.16
CA VAL A 725 -2.02 -25.80 33.94
C VAL A 725 -1.78 -26.12 32.46
N LEU A 726 -2.76 -26.71 31.77
CA LEU A 726 -2.66 -26.97 30.33
C LEU A 726 -2.65 -25.66 29.53
N ILE A 727 -3.47 -24.67 29.93
CA ILE A 727 -3.50 -23.35 29.31
C ILE A 727 -2.18 -22.62 29.56
N THR A 728 -1.63 -22.63 30.77
CA THR A 728 -0.34 -21.98 31.07
C THR A 728 0.83 -22.69 30.37
N ALA A 729 0.82 -24.02 30.30
CA ALA A 729 1.81 -24.79 29.54
C ALA A 729 1.69 -24.52 28.02
N LEU A 730 0.48 -24.41 27.49
CA LEU A 730 0.24 -24.07 26.09
C LEU A 730 0.66 -22.62 25.78
N ILE A 731 0.40 -21.67 26.67
CA ILE A 731 0.88 -20.27 26.57
C ILE A 731 2.41 -20.23 26.58
N TRP A 732 3.05 -21.03 27.44
CA TRP A 732 4.51 -21.09 27.52
C TRP A 732 5.15 -21.74 26.29
N LEU A 733 4.53 -22.80 25.76
CA LEU A 733 4.95 -23.49 24.53
C LEU A 733 4.73 -22.64 23.28
N LEU A 734 3.64 -21.85 23.25
CA LEU A 734 3.27 -20.97 22.13
C LEU A 734 3.72 -19.52 22.34
N ARG A 735 4.64 -19.23 23.27
CA ARG A 735 5.04 -17.85 23.60
C ARG A 735 5.50 -17.05 22.37
N ASP A 736 6.20 -17.71 21.45
CA ASP A 736 6.71 -17.13 20.19
C ASP A 736 5.67 -17.19 19.05
N MET A 737 4.45 -17.63 19.35
CA MET A 737 3.30 -17.74 18.46
C MET A 737 2.03 -17.11 19.05
N LEU A 738 2.12 -16.34 20.13
CA LEU A 738 0.93 -15.87 20.85
C LEU A 738 -0.03 -15.08 19.97
N VAL A 739 0.49 -14.22 19.08
CA VAL A 739 -0.33 -13.46 18.13
C VAL A 739 -1.02 -14.41 17.15
N ALA A 740 -0.26 -15.32 16.52
CA ALA A 740 -0.82 -16.32 15.59
C ALA A 740 -1.87 -17.23 16.27
N ALA A 741 -1.59 -17.69 17.50
CA ALA A 741 -2.51 -18.52 18.27
C ALA A 741 -3.80 -17.77 18.64
N LEU A 742 -3.68 -16.53 19.12
CA LEU A 742 -4.83 -15.66 19.40
C LEU A 742 -5.69 -15.43 18.16
N LEU A 743 -5.06 -15.08 17.03
CA LEU A 743 -5.74 -14.85 15.77
C LEU A 743 -6.38 -16.14 15.24
N ALA A 744 -5.73 -17.30 15.36
CA ALA A 744 -6.29 -18.59 14.97
C ALA A 744 -7.54 -18.94 15.81
N VAL A 745 -7.52 -18.70 17.12
CA VAL A 745 -8.69 -18.89 17.99
C VAL A 745 -9.83 -17.95 17.56
N LEU A 746 -9.55 -16.65 17.40
CA LEU A 746 -10.56 -15.68 16.97
C LEU A 746 -11.12 -16.01 15.58
N LEU A 747 -10.27 -16.44 14.65
CA LEU A 747 -10.65 -16.86 13.30
C LEU A 747 -11.54 -18.10 13.35
N ALA A 748 -11.19 -19.10 14.16
CA ALA A 748 -12.00 -20.32 14.32
C ALA A 748 -13.38 -20.01 14.91
N PHE A 749 -13.47 -19.21 15.97
CA PHE A 749 -14.74 -18.77 16.54
C PHE A 749 -15.56 -17.95 15.55
N THR A 750 -14.93 -17.03 14.83
CA THR A 750 -15.59 -16.22 13.80
C THR A 750 -16.06 -17.09 12.64
N GLY A 751 -15.31 -18.12 12.24
CA GLY A 751 -15.70 -19.10 11.22
C GLY A 751 -16.93 -19.91 11.64
N ILE A 752 -16.97 -20.39 12.90
CA ILE A 752 -18.16 -21.06 13.46
C ILE A 752 -19.37 -20.11 13.44
N LEU A 753 -19.18 -18.86 13.84
CA LEU A 753 -20.24 -17.84 13.81
C LEU A 753 -20.67 -17.52 12.38
N LEU A 754 -19.75 -17.46 11.43
CA LEU A 754 -20.01 -17.21 10.01
C LEU A 754 -20.91 -18.32 9.44
N LEU A 755 -20.56 -19.59 9.69
CA LEU A 755 -21.39 -20.74 9.31
C LEU A 755 -22.75 -20.73 10.03
N ALA A 756 -22.81 -20.19 11.26
CA ALA A 756 -24.04 -20.06 12.03
C ALA A 756 -24.93 -18.87 11.60
N SER A 757 -24.50 -18.02 10.66
CA SER A 757 -25.24 -16.81 10.20
C SER A 757 -26.61 -17.13 9.61
N GLY A 758 -26.83 -18.37 9.16
CA GLY A 758 -28.10 -18.79 8.56
C GLY A 758 -28.44 -17.94 7.34
N ARG A 759 -29.70 -17.49 7.21
CA ARG A 759 -30.18 -16.68 6.08
C ARG A 759 -30.11 -15.16 6.31
N ASN A 760 -29.49 -14.70 7.41
CA ASN A 760 -29.33 -13.28 7.70
C ASN A 760 -28.09 -12.73 6.95
N GLU A 761 -28.36 -11.96 5.91
CA GLU A 761 -27.37 -11.42 4.97
C GLU A 761 -26.43 -10.39 5.63
N ALA A 762 -26.95 -9.47 6.45
CA ALA A 762 -26.10 -8.52 7.19
C ALA A 762 -25.12 -9.23 8.11
N VAL A 763 -25.63 -10.17 8.92
CA VAL A 763 -24.82 -10.91 9.88
C VAL A 763 -23.77 -11.73 9.15
N PHE A 764 -24.12 -12.36 8.03
CA PHE A 764 -23.17 -13.07 7.19
C PHE A 764 -22.07 -12.15 6.67
N LEU A 765 -22.41 -11.02 6.04
CA LEU A 765 -21.41 -10.13 5.45
C LEU A 765 -20.50 -9.49 6.51
N GLN A 766 -21.06 -9.08 7.65
CA GLN A 766 -20.27 -8.59 8.80
C GLN A 766 -19.26 -9.63 9.28
N ARG A 767 -19.69 -10.89 9.47
CA ARG A 767 -18.83 -11.99 9.90
C ARG A 767 -17.82 -12.39 8.85
N LEU A 768 -18.18 -12.31 7.56
CA LEU A 768 -17.28 -12.61 6.45
C LEU A 768 -16.14 -11.60 6.38
N MET A 769 -16.43 -10.30 6.44
CA MET A 769 -15.40 -9.26 6.47
C MET A 769 -14.48 -9.43 7.67
N LEU A 770 -15.05 -9.72 8.85
CA LEU A 770 -14.25 -9.97 10.05
C LEU A 770 -13.39 -11.24 9.92
N PHE A 771 -13.95 -12.32 9.39
CA PHE A 771 -13.24 -13.58 9.14
C PHE A 771 -12.08 -13.40 8.17
N VAL A 772 -12.31 -12.73 7.04
CA VAL A 772 -11.26 -12.47 6.04
C VAL A 772 -10.20 -11.53 6.62
N GLY A 773 -10.59 -10.45 7.30
CA GLY A 773 -9.63 -9.55 7.96
C GLY A 773 -8.75 -10.27 8.99
N LEU A 774 -9.32 -11.10 9.86
CA LEU A 774 -8.55 -11.94 10.78
C LEU A 774 -7.69 -12.97 10.06
N GLY A 775 -8.17 -13.53 8.95
CA GLY A 775 -7.44 -14.47 8.11
C GLY A 775 -6.21 -13.84 7.47
N LEU A 776 -6.30 -12.59 7.01
CA LEU A 776 -5.15 -11.82 6.51
C LEU A 776 -4.12 -11.57 7.62
N LEU A 777 -4.57 -11.15 8.82
CA LEU A 777 -3.67 -10.95 9.96
C LEU A 777 -2.96 -12.24 10.37
N LEU A 778 -3.68 -13.37 10.41
CA LEU A 778 -3.07 -14.67 10.69
C LEU A 778 -2.12 -15.08 9.56
N GLY A 779 -2.52 -14.86 8.31
CA GLY A 779 -1.75 -15.20 7.12
C GLY A 779 -0.36 -14.60 7.15
N VAL A 780 -0.23 -13.29 7.43
CA VAL A 780 1.08 -12.61 7.47
C VAL A 780 1.97 -12.98 8.67
N GLU A 781 1.41 -13.63 9.68
CA GLU A 781 2.18 -14.21 10.80
C GLU A 781 2.71 -15.62 10.47
N VAL A 782 2.18 -16.27 9.43
CA VAL A 782 2.51 -17.66 9.08
C VAL A 782 3.27 -17.75 7.76
N VAL A 783 2.84 -17.02 6.74
CA VAL A 783 3.41 -17.02 5.39
C VAL A 783 3.76 -15.61 4.91
N TYR A 784 4.78 -15.51 4.09
CA TYR A 784 5.11 -14.30 3.35
C TYR A 784 5.41 -14.61 1.88
N LEU A 785 5.21 -13.62 1.02
CA LEU A 785 5.60 -13.68 -0.39
C LEU A 785 7.09 -13.33 -0.49
N ARG A 786 7.91 -14.29 -0.91
CA ARG A 786 9.31 -14.11 -1.26
C ARG A 786 9.40 -13.21 -2.48
N ASP A 787 9.82 -11.98 -2.25
CA ASP A 787 10.25 -11.03 -3.27
C ASP A 787 11.78 -10.85 -3.19
N TRP A 788 12.29 -9.78 -3.79
CA TRP A 788 13.72 -9.46 -3.77
C TRP A 788 14.30 -9.19 -2.37
N LEU A 789 13.46 -8.99 -1.34
CA LEU A 789 13.87 -8.82 0.07
C LEU A 789 14.00 -10.14 0.81
N ALA A 790 13.67 -11.29 0.21
CA ALA A 790 13.58 -12.58 0.88
C ALA A 790 14.87 -12.98 1.65
N GLU A 791 16.04 -12.59 1.13
CA GLU A 791 17.35 -12.91 1.72
C GLU A 791 17.85 -11.83 2.71
N SER A 792 16.94 -10.98 3.22
CA SER A 792 17.25 -9.92 4.20
C SER A 792 16.41 -10.05 5.48
N GLU A 793 16.71 -9.21 6.48
CA GLU A 793 15.85 -9.04 7.67
C GLU A 793 14.47 -8.45 7.34
N TRP A 794 14.32 -7.80 6.17
CA TRP A 794 13.08 -7.18 5.68
C TRP A 794 12.18 -8.14 4.88
N ARG A 795 12.47 -9.45 4.89
CA ARG A 795 11.84 -10.47 4.02
C ARG A 795 10.32 -10.48 3.97
N ARG A 796 9.63 -10.12 5.07
CA ARG A 796 8.16 -10.08 5.13
C ARG A 796 7.56 -8.68 5.05
N MET A 797 8.38 -7.65 4.87
CA MET A 797 7.97 -6.24 4.91
C MET A 797 6.81 -5.96 3.96
N ASN A 798 6.94 -6.30 2.67
CA ASN A 798 5.91 -6.04 1.66
C ASN A 798 4.63 -6.81 1.93
N THR A 799 4.73 -8.05 2.43
CA THR A 799 3.56 -8.85 2.81
C THR A 799 2.79 -8.17 3.94
N VAL A 800 3.46 -7.78 5.03
CA VAL A 800 2.83 -7.08 6.15
C VAL A 800 2.22 -5.75 5.68
N PHE A 801 3.00 -4.97 4.94
CA PHE A 801 2.61 -3.65 4.46
C PHE A 801 1.33 -3.68 3.62
N LYS A 802 1.26 -4.55 2.61
CA LYS A 802 0.13 -4.60 1.67
C LYS A 802 -1.14 -5.19 2.31
N PHE A 803 -1.02 -6.25 3.10
CA PHE A 803 -2.19 -6.93 3.68
C PHE A 803 -2.73 -6.28 4.97
N TYR A 804 -1.92 -5.53 5.74
CA TYR A 804 -2.41 -4.83 6.93
C TYR A 804 -3.47 -3.78 6.59
N ILE A 805 -3.31 -3.03 5.49
CA ILE A 805 -4.30 -2.03 5.05
C ILE A 805 -5.63 -2.70 4.70
N GLN A 806 -5.60 -3.82 3.97
CA GLN A 806 -6.81 -4.59 3.64
C GLN A 806 -7.53 -5.11 4.90
N ALA A 807 -6.76 -5.67 5.84
CA ALA A 807 -7.29 -6.11 7.12
C ALA A 807 -7.91 -4.96 7.92
N TRP A 808 -7.28 -3.77 7.90
CA TRP A 808 -7.76 -2.59 8.61
C TRP A 808 -9.11 -2.14 8.08
N VAL A 809 -9.24 -2.07 6.75
CA VAL A 809 -10.49 -1.72 6.07
C VAL A 809 -11.60 -2.71 6.41
N LEU A 810 -11.37 -4.02 6.23
CA LEU A 810 -12.40 -5.04 6.45
C LEU A 810 -12.84 -5.13 7.91
N ILE A 811 -11.90 -5.11 8.86
CA ILE A 811 -12.21 -5.15 10.30
C ILE A 811 -12.88 -3.85 10.73
N GLY A 812 -12.44 -2.70 10.21
CA GLY A 812 -13.02 -1.38 10.48
C GLY A 812 -14.46 -1.26 10.02
N LEU A 813 -14.78 -1.72 8.80
CA LEU A 813 -16.15 -1.74 8.27
C LEU A 813 -17.06 -2.68 9.08
N ALA A 814 -16.60 -3.91 9.36
CA ALA A 814 -17.37 -4.88 10.14
C ALA A 814 -17.63 -4.39 11.57
N SER A 815 -16.58 -3.89 12.24
CA SER A 815 -16.67 -3.44 13.63
C SER A 815 -17.46 -2.14 13.76
N GLY A 816 -17.27 -1.19 12.84
CA GLY A 816 -17.97 0.10 12.85
C GLY A 816 -19.46 -0.04 12.60
N ALA A 817 -19.86 -0.91 11.67
CA ALA A 817 -21.27 -1.20 11.43
C ALA A 817 -21.94 -1.85 12.66
N ALA A 818 -21.21 -2.70 13.40
CA ALA A 818 -21.73 -3.42 14.56
C ALA A 818 -21.61 -2.65 15.90
N LEU A 819 -20.78 -1.61 15.97
CA LEU A 819 -20.46 -0.88 17.21
C LEU A 819 -21.71 -0.32 17.93
N PRO A 820 -22.70 0.30 17.26
CA PRO A 820 -23.89 0.80 17.94
C PRO A 820 -24.78 -0.31 18.53
N GLU A 821 -24.75 -1.52 17.95
CA GLU A 821 -25.44 -2.68 18.52
C GLU A 821 -24.66 -3.24 19.71
N LEU A 822 -23.34 -3.38 19.56
CA LEU A 822 -22.43 -3.83 20.62
C LEU A 822 -22.58 -2.96 21.87
N TRP A 823 -22.49 -1.64 21.70
CA TRP A 823 -22.61 -0.66 22.78
C TRP A 823 -23.94 -0.82 23.51
N ARG A 824 -25.07 -0.91 22.78
CA ARG A 824 -26.40 -1.13 23.38
C ARG A 824 -26.51 -2.48 24.10
N HIS A 825 -25.91 -3.54 23.57
CA HIS A 825 -25.94 -4.86 24.21
C HIS A 825 -25.20 -4.86 25.54
N ILE A 826 -24.04 -4.20 25.60
CA ILE A 826 -23.19 -4.14 26.79
C ILE A 826 -23.82 -3.23 27.85
N LEU A 827 -24.35 -2.07 27.47
CA LEU A 827 -25.03 -1.16 28.41
C LEU A 827 -26.26 -1.78 29.10
N ARG A 828 -26.87 -2.80 28.49
CA ARG A 828 -28.00 -3.54 29.08
C ARG A 828 -27.57 -4.64 30.07
N ARG A 829 -26.27 -4.91 30.21
CA ARG A 829 -25.72 -5.87 31.18
C ARG A 829 -25.50 -5.18 32.54
N ARG A 830 -24.85 -5.88 33.47
CA ARG A 830 -24.53 -5.34 34.80
C ARG A 830 -23.79 -4.00 34.69
N GLN A 831 -24.22 -3.01 35.45
CA GLN A 831 -23.68 -1.63 35.40
C GLN A 831 -22.15 -1.58 35.53
N ALA A 832 -21.56 -2.37 36.43
CA ALA A 832 -20.10 -2.43 36.59
C ALA A 832 -19.37 -2.89 35.32
N LEU A 833 -19.88 -3.92 34.63
CA LEU A 833 -19.28 -4.41 33.38
C LEU A 833 -19.40 -3.37 32.27
N ALA A 834 -20.56 -2.72 32.18
CA ALA A 834 -20.80 -1.65 31.22
C ALA A 834 -19.85 -0.47 31.45
N LEU A 835 -19.63 -0.07 32.71
CA LEU A 835 -18.71 1.00 33.08
C LEU A 835 -17.25 0.66 32.73
N VAL A 836 -16.78 -0.55 33.11
CA VAL A 836 -15.42 -0.99 32.82
C VAL A 836 -15.18 -1.09 31.31
N TRP A 837 -16.10 -1.70 30.56
CA TRP A 837 -15.96 -1.82 29.11
C TRP A 837 -16.01 -0.45 28.42
N SER A 838 -16.90 0.44 28.85
CA SER A 838 -17.00 1.80 28.30
C SER A 838 -15.75 2.62 28.59
N GLY A 839 -15.19 2.51 29.81
CA GLY A 839 -13.93 3.15 30.19
C GLY A 839 -12.75 2.62 29.37
N ALA A 840 -12.67 1.31 29.18
CA ALA A 840 -11.64 0.69 28.33
C ALA A 840 -11.77 1.13 26.86
N LEU A 841 -12.99 1.17 26.30
CA LEU A 841 -13.18 1.68 24.94
C LEU A 841 -12.79 3.15 24.83
N ALA A 842 -13.23 3.99 25.78
CA ALA A 842 -12.89 5.41 25.79
C ALA A 842 -11.37 5.62 25.83
N LEU A 843 -10.66 4.88 26.68
CA LEU A 843 -9.20 4.92 26.75
C LEU A 843 -8.54 4.53 25.42
N LEU A 844 -9.00 3.45 24.79
CA LEU A 844 -8.44 2.99 23.50
C LEU A 844 -8.76 3.96 22.35
N VAL A 845 -9.94 4.58 22.34
CA VAL A 845 -10.32 5.60 21.35
C VAL A 845 -9.47 6.86 21.53
N VAL A 846 -9.31 7.36 22.77
CA VAL A 846 -8.45 8.50 23.07
C VAL A 846 -6.99 8.20 22.67
N SER A 847 -6.51 7.00 22.97
CA SER A 847 -5.17 6.56 22.56
C SER A 847 -5.00 6.50 21.04
N SER A 848 -6.05 6.12 20.29
CA SER A 848 -6.05 6.07 18.82
C SER A 848 -6.04 7.48 18.22
N LEU A 849 -6.70 8.43 18.88
CA LEU A 849 -6.80 9.81 18.43
C LEU A 849 -5.54 10.63 18.74
N ALA A 850 -4.67 10.16 19.65
CA ALA A 850 -3.43 10.84 20.00
C ALA A 850 -2.53 11.09 18.77
N TYR A 851 -2.45 10.13 17.83
CA TYR A 851 -1.70 10.30 16.59
C TYR A 851 -2.28 11.42 15.70
N LEU A 852 -3.60 11.54 15.61
CA LEU A 852 -4.25 12.57 14.80
C LEU A 852 -3.84 13.98 15.28
N VAL A 853 -3.89 14.18 16.60
CA VAL A 853 -3.61 15.47 17.24
C VAL A 853 -2.13 15.86 17.15
N MET A 854 -1.22 14.89 17.30
CA MET A 854 0.22 15.17 17.31
C MET A 854 0.88 15.03 15.94
N GLY A 855 0.37 14.13 15.10
CA GLY A 855 0.92 13.82 13.79
C GLY A 855 0.64 14.90 12.75
N ILE A 856 -0.54 15.54 12.76
CA ILE A 856 -0.84 16.62 11.82
C ILE A 856 0.13 17.80 12.01
N PRO A 857 0.30 18.38 13.21
CA PRO A 857 1.26 19.47 13.41
C PRO A 857 2.68 19.04 13.06
N ALA A 858 3.12 17.85 13.50
CA ALA A 858 4.46 17.33 13.20
C ALA A 858 4.72 17.28 11.68
N ARG A 859 3.80 16.70 10.91
CA ARG A 859 3.90 16.65 9.44
C ARG A 859 3.88 18.03 8.79
N VAL A 860 3.05 18.95 9.28
CA VAL A 860 2.96 20.31 8.74
C VAL A 860 4.26 21.09 9.00
N THR A 861 4.90 20.86 10.14
CA THR A 861 6.17 21.52 10.50
C THR A 861 7.40 20.90 9.83
N GLU A 862 7.31 19.67 9.32
CA GLU A 862 8.37 19.03 8.55
C GLU A 862 8.50 19.62 7.14
N ARG A 863 9.21 20.73 7.09
CA ARG A 863 9.57 21.45 5.87
C ARG A 863 11.06 21.80 5.90
N PHE A 864 11.60 22.23 4.77
CA PHE A 864 13.01 22.65 4.69
C PHE A 864 13.32 23.75 5.71
N PRO A 865 14.47 23.74 6.39
CA PRO A 865 14.81 24.79 7.34
C PRO A 865 14.99 26.15 6.65
N GLY A 866 14.72 27.24 7.37
CA GLY A 866 14.89 28.61 6.87
C GLY A 866 13.62 29.22 6.27
N ALA A 867 13.77 29.93 5.14
CA ALA A 867 12.65 30.61 4.49
C ALA A 867 11.65 29.60 3.92
N GLN A 868 10.37 29.77 4.24
CA GLN A 868 9.26 28.96 3.72
C GLN A 868 8.51 29.73 2.64
N PRO A 869 7.98 29.05 1.60
CA PRO A 869 7.04 29.71 0.70
C PRO A 869 5.75 30.09 1.45
N PRO A 870 5.02 31.13 1.00
CA PRO A 870 3.77 31.52 1.61
C PRO A 870 2.78 30.35 1.74
N VAL A 871 2.12 30.27 2.89
CA VAL A 871 1.03 29.33 3.15
C VAL A 871 -0.16 29.68 2.24
N GLY A 872 -0.91 28.67 1.79
CA GLY A 872 -2.12 28.87 0.98
C GLY A 872 -1.96 28.61 -0.52
N THR A 873 -0.83 28.02 -0.94
CA THR A 873 -0.66 27.47 -2.28
C THR A 873 -0.79 25.95 -2.29
N LEU A 874 -1.29 25.39 -3.40
CA LEU A 874 -1.25 23.96 -3.69
C LEU A 874 -0.19 23.61 -4.75
N ASP A 875 0.60 24.59 -5.22
CA ASP A 875 1.75 24.35 -6.10
C ASP A 875 2.80 23.53 -5.35
N GLY A 876 2.89 22.24 -5.69
CA GLY A 876 3.81 21.30 -5.08
C GLY A 876 5.30 21.59 -5.31
N THR A 877 5.64 22.54 -6.20
CA THR A 877 7.02 23.02 -6.43
C THR A 877 7.33 24.33 -5.71
N ALA A 878 6.38 24.90 -4.96
CA ALA A 878 6.55 26.19 -4.31
C ALA A 878 7.74 26.20 -3.33
N TYR A 879 8.00 25.08 -2.64
CA TYR A 879 9.13 24.93 -1.72
C TYR A 879 10.48 25.13 -2.38
N MET A 880 10.62 24.80 -3.67
CA MET A 880 11.88 24.94 -4.40
C MET A 880 12.33 26.40 -4.54
N ARG A 881 11.45 27.39 -4.29
CA ARG A 881 11.82 28.81 -4.30
C ARG A 881 12.78 29.20 -3.17
N THR A 882 12.73 28.47 -2.06
CA THR A 882 13.46 28.83 -0.83
C THR A 882 14.25 27.66 -0.25
N ALA A 883 13.97 26.43 -0.66
CA ALA A 883 14.59 25.23 -0.12
C ALA A 883 16.09 25.13 -0.47
N ILE A 884 16.88 24.86 0.57
CA ILE A 884 18.32 24.65 0.52
C ILE A 884 18.64 23.40 1.35
N TYR A 885 19.53 22.54 0.87
CA TYR A 885 20.04 21.38 1.61
C TYR A 885 21.49 21.06 1.21
N GLY A 886 22.21 20.31 2.05
CA GLY A 886 23.57 19.85 1.75
C GLY A 886 23.57 18.47 1.07
N TRP A 887 24.36 18.31 0.01
CA TRP A 887 24.67 17.01 -0.59
C TRP A 887 25.98 17.01 -1.43
N PRO A 888 26.89 16.01 -1.25
CA PRO A 888 26.74 14.82 -0.40
C PRO A 888 26.94 15.07 1.10
N ASP A 889 27.40 16.25 1.46
CA ASP A 889 27.64 16.72 2.83
C ASP A 889 27.13 18.17 2.99
N GLU A 890 27.25 18.73 4.19
CA GLU A 890 26.77 20.08 4.53
C GLU A 890 27.57 21.21 3.85
N ASP A 891 28.82 20.93 3.44
CA ASP A 891 29.67 21.92 2.76
C ASP A 891 29.19 22.15 1.32
N HIS A 892 28.54 21.14 0.74
CA HIS A 892 27.99 21.18 -0.62
C HIS A 892 26.52 21.61 -0.63
N ARG A 893 26.30 22.92 -0.54
CA ARG A 893 24.94 23.51 -0.53
C ARG A 893 24.27 23.45 -1.90
N ILE A 894 23.04 22.94 -1.94
CA ILE A 894 22.15 22.89 -3.10
C ILE A 894 21.00 23.86 -2.91
N GLU A 895 20.90 24.88 -3.77
CA GLU A 895 19.79 25.84 -3.78
C GLU A 895 18.77 25.47 -4.86
N LEU A 896 17.59 24.97 -4.48
CA LEU A 896 16.61 24.43 -5.45
C LEU A 896 15.96 25.47 -6.36
N LYS A 897 16.16 26.77 -6.10
CA LYS A 897 15.57 27.84 -6.92
C LYS A 897 16.10 27.80 -8.36
N TYR A 898 17.39 27.48 -8.53
CA TYR A 898 18.02 27.39 -9.84
C TYR A 898 17.53 26.15 -10.61
N ASP A 899 17.32 25.03 -9.93
CA ASP A 899 16.71 23.83 -10.52
C ASP A 899 15.25 24.10 -10.93
N ARG A 900 14.50 24.84 -10.10
CA ARG A 900 13.12 25.23 -10.41
C ARG A 900 13.04 26.09 -11.67
N GLU A 901 13.93 27.06 -11.83
CA GLU A 901 13.99 27.90 -13.04
C GLU A 901 14.25 27.08 -14.29
N ALA A 902 15.20 26.15 -14.22
CA ALA A 902 15.54 25.23 -15.31
C ALA A 902 14.37 24.30 -15.67
N ILE A 903 13.71 23.71 -14.68
CA ILE A 903 12.51 22.88 -14.87
C ILE A 903 11.38 23.67 -15.53
N LEU A 904 11.13 24.91 -15.06
CA LEU A 904 10.11 25.78 -15.66
C LEU A 904 10.50 26.24 -17.07
N TRP A 905 11.79 26.36 -17.38
CA TRP A 905 12.24 26.62 -18.74
C TRP A 905 11.96 25.42 -19.64
N LEU A 906 12.31 24.20 -19.21
CA LEU A 906 12.03 22.95 -19.94
C LEU A 906 10.54 22.79 -20.22
N LEU A 907 9.69 23.00 -19.22
CA LEU A 907 8.23 22.92 -19.36
C LEU A 907 7.64 23.94 -20.35
N ARG A 908 8.34 25.05 -20.62
CA ARG A 908 7.87 26.13 -21.52
C ARG A 908 8.45 26.05 -22.94
N HIS A 909 9.64 25.48 -23.11
CA HIS A 909 10.38 25.54 -24.37
C HIS A 909 10.59 24.18 -25.03
N VAL A 910 10.55 23.09 -24.26
CA VAL A 910 10.76 21.74 -24.79
C VAL A 910 9.43 21.11 -25.17
N GLU A 911 9.30 20.77 -26.45
CA GLU A 911 8.16 20.07 -26.99
C GLU A 911 8.41 18.55 -27.10
N GLY A 912 7.34 17.75 -27.06
CA GLY A 912 7.42 16.31 -27.18
C GLY A 912 7.94 15.61 -25.92
N THR A 913 8.55 14.44 -26.12
CA THR A 913 9.16 13.59 -25.08
C THR A 913 10.64 13.27 -25.38
N PRO A 914 11.46 14.29 -25.71
CA PRO A 914 12.89 14.07 -25.94
C PRO A 914 13.57 13.51 -24.69
N VAL A 915 14.57 12.65 -24.90
CA VAL A 915 15.34 12.07 -23.79
C VAL A 915 16.28 13.12 -23.22
N ILE A 916 16.22 13.29 -21.90
CA ILE A 916 17.11 14.15 -21.14
C ILE A 916 18.08 13.29 -20.31
N ALA A 917 19.38 13.51 -20.46
CA ALA A 917 20.37 12.95 -19.55
C ALA A 917 20.38 13.78 -18.27
N GLU A 918 20.06 13.11 -17.17
CA GLU A 918 20.21 13.60 -15.79
C GLU A 918 21.08 12.58 -15.05
N ALA A 919 21.91 13.03 -14.10
CA ALA A 919 22.76 12.11 -13.38
C ALA A 919 21.93 11.08 -12.59
N PRO A 920 22.33 9.79 -12.60
CA PRO A 920 21.60 8.71 -11.94
C PRO A 920 21.82 8.72 -10.41
N LEU A 921 21.60 9.87 -9.78
CA LEU A 921 21.72 10.07 -8.34
C LEU A 921 20.45 9.64 -7.61
N GLY A 922 20.59 9.15 -6.38
CA GLY A 922 19.47 8.65 -5.59
C GLY A 922 18.48 9.75 -5.21
N TYR A 923 17.21 9.62 -5.62
CA TYR A 923 16.21 10.67 -5.43
C TYR A 923 15.76 10.86 -3.97
N TYR A 924 15.72 9.81 -3.14
CA TYR A 924 15.23 9.90 -1.75
C TYR A 924 15.93 11.00 -0.93
N ARG A 925 17.27 10.93 -0.85
CA ARG A 925 18.09 11.86 -0.06
C ARG A 925 18.78 12.93 -0.91
N ALA A 926 19.30 12.55 -2.07
CA ALA A 926 20.07 13.47 -2.89
C ALA A 926 19.20 14.44 -3.69
N GLY A 927 17.90 14.15 -3.88
CA GLY A 927 17.07 14.92 -4.80
C GLY A 927 17.41 14.69 -6.28
N GLY A 928 18.11 13.59 -6.59
CA GLY A 928 18.37 13.19 -7.98
C GLY A 928 17.09 12.91 -8.77
N LEU A 929 17.18 12.94 -10.10
CA LEU A 929 16.07 12.66 -11.03
C LEU A 929 14.91 13.68 -10.97
N ARG A 930 15.10 14.81 -10.28
CA ARG A 930 14.11 15.88 -10.11
C ARG A 930 13.66 16.48 -11.45
N VAL A 931 14.57 16.59 -12.41
CA VAL A 931 14.24 17.19 -13.71
C VAL A 931 13.29 16.27 -14.46
N SER A 932 13.64 14.98 -14.54
CA SER A 932 12.81 13.95 -15.15
C SER A 932 11.46 13.80 -14.43
N ALA A 933 11.46 13.89 -13.10
CA ALA A 933 10.24 13.77 -12.29
C ALA A 933 9.24 14.93 -12.51
N TYR A 934 9.70 16.17 -12.46
CA TYR A 934 8.81 17.34 -12.59
C TYR A 934 8.43 17.66 -14.03
N THR A 935 9.27 17.30 -15.01
CA THR A 935 8.96 17.53 -16.43
C THR A 935 8.25 16.35 -17.08
N GLY A 936 8.40 15.14 -16.54
CA GLY A 936 8.01 13.89 -17.19
C GLY A 936 8.82 13.61 -18.46
N LEU A 937 9.98 14.24 -18.68
CA LEU A 937 10.87 13.86 -19.78
C LEU A 937 11.60 12.55 -19.40
N PRO A 938 11.75 11.61 -20.35
CA PRO A 938 12.43 10.36 -20.08
C PRO A 938 13.95 10.56 -19.91
N THR A 939 14.55 9.85 -18.94
CA THR A 939 16.02 9.76 -18.76
C THR A 939 16.53 8.34 -19.04
N ILE A 940 17.85 8.20 -19.21
CA ILE A 940 18.52 6.93 -19.56
C ILE A 940 18.10 5.81 -18.59
N VAL A 941 18.20 6.10 -17.29
CA VAL A 941 17.74 5.24 -16.20
C VAL A 941 17.52 6.07 -14.95
N GLY A 942 16.49 5.72 -14.18
CA GLY A 942 16.19 6.34 -12.89
C GLY A 942 15.98 5.31 -11.79
N ALA A 943 15.55 5.79 -10.63
CA ALA A 943 15.34 4.98 -9.44
C ALA A 943 14.12 4.05 -9.56
N HIS A 944 14.04 3.05 -8.69
CA HIS A 944 13.04 1.95 -8.69
C HIS A 944 13.02 1.04 -9.93
N GLN A 945 13.81 1.32 -10.95
CA GLN A 945 13.89 0.45 -12.13
C GLN A 945 14.33 -0.98 -11.78
N ARG A 946 15.20 -1.14 -10.77
CA ARG A 946 15.60 -2.46 -10.24
C ARG A 946 14.46 -3.28 -9.63
N GLU A 947 13.40 -2.62 -9.15
CA GLU A 947 12.20 -3.27 -8.60
C GLU A 947 11.14 -3.56 -9.67
N GLN A 948 11.19 -2.82 -10.78
CA GLN A 948 10.20 -2.86 -11.85
C GLN A 948 10.70 -3.65 -13.07
N ARG A 949 12.01 -3.87 -13.24
CA ARG A 949 12.59 -4.49 -14.42
C ARG A 949 13.65 -5.53 -14.08
N PRO A 950 13.91 -6.48 -14.98
CA PRO A 950 15.07 -7.37 -14.87
C PRO A 950 16.39 -6.61 -14.73
N MET A 951 17.26 -7.11 -13.85
CA MET A 951 18.51 -6.43 -13.48
C MET A 951 19.48 -6.23 -14.66
N ASP A 952 19.51 -7.16 -15.61
CA ASP A 952 20.33 -7.09 -16.82
C ASP A 952 19.97 -5.88 -17.71
N GLN A 953 18.69 -5.49 -17.75
CA GLN A 953 18.25 -4.29 -18.48
C GLN A 953 18.64 -2.99 -17.78
N VAL A 954 18.69 -3.00 -16.44
CA VAL A 954 18.89 -1.80 -15.63
C VAL A 954 20.37 -1.51 -15.42
N SER A 955 21.18 -2.53 -15.09
CA SER A 955 22.58 -2.34 -14.69
C SER A 955 23.47 -1.78 -15.80
N ALA A 956 23.24 -2.16 -17.07
CA ALA A 956 24.01 -1.61 -18.19
C ALA A 956 23.76 -0.10 -18.37
N ARG A 957 22.50 0.33 -18.23
CA ARG A 957 22.09 1.74 -18.36
C ARG A 957 22.59 2.58 -17.20
N GLU A 958 22.63 2.04 -15.98
CA GLU A 958 23.22 2.72 -14.83
C GLU A 958 24.71 2.99 -15.05
N GLY A 959 25.43 2.01 -15.61
CA GLY A 959 26.83 2.18 -16.01
C GLY A 959 27.01 3.30 -17.04
N ASP A 960 26.22 3.28 -18.12
CA ASP A 960 26.27 4.30 -19.17
C ASP A 960 25.89 5.70 -18.65
N ALA A 961 24.86 5.81 -17.81
CA ALA A 961 24.42 7.08 -17.25
C ALA A 961 25.49 7.69 -16.33
N VAL A 962 26.22 6.88 -15.56
CA VAL A 962 27.37 7.33 -14.77
C VAL A 962 28.54 7.73 -15.69
N GLU A 963 28.83 6.91 -16.69
CA GLU A 963 29.96 7.13 -17.59
C GLU A 963 29.81 8.41 -18.42
N LEU A 964 28.58 8.76 -18.83
CA LEU A 964 28.25 10.00 -19.54
C LEU A 964 28.81 11.23 -18.82
N TYR A 965 28.69 11.31 -17.49
CA TYR A 965 29.19 12.44 -16.70
C TYR A 965 30.65 12.29 -16.29
N ARG A 966 31.14 11.05 -16.13
CA ARG A 966 32.49 10.77 -15.62
C ARG A 966 33.58 10.81 -16.70
N THR A 967 33.30 10.31 -17.90
CA THR A 967 34.31 10.11 -18.94
C THR A 967 34.91 11.42 -19.43
N THR A 968 36.17 11.41 -19.83
CA THR A 968 36.80 12.52 -20.56
C THR A 968 36.86 12.25 -22.07
N ASP A 969 36.48 11.04 -22.51
CA ASP A 969 36.43 10.67 -23.92
C ASP A 969 35.11 11.13 -24.55
N THR A 970 35.21 12.10 -25.46
CA THR A 970 34.06 12.66 -26.18
C THR A 970 33.40 11.64 -27.10
N SER A 971 34.15 10.68 -27.65
CA SER A 971 33.60 9.64 -28.53
C SER A 971 32.73 8.67 -27.75
N ALA A 972 33.23 8.18 -26.60
CA ALA A 972 32.46 7.32 -25.71
C ALA A 972 31.18 8.00 -25.20
N MET A 973 31.24 9.29 -24.87
CA MET A 973 30.04 10.07 -24.51
C MET A 973 29.04 10.15 -25.68
N LEU A 974 29.49 10.48 -26.89
CA LEU A 974 28.62 10.59 -28.06
C LEU A 974 27.95 9.26 -28.40
N ASP A 975 28.65 8.14 -28.22
CA ASP A 975 28.08 6.79 -28.39
C ASP A 975 26.95 6.51 -27.39
N ILE A 976 27.10 6.96 -26.14
CA ILE A 976 26.04 6.84 -25.13
C ILE A 976 24.85 7.73 -25.50
N LEU A 977 25.09 8.99 -25.88
CA LEU A 977 24.02 9.90 -26.30
C LEU A 977 23.23 9.33 -27.49
N ARG A 978 23.93 8.79 -28.49
CA ARG A 978 23.33 8.13 -29.65
C ARG A 978 22.51 6.91 -29.25
N ARG A 979 23.06 6.02 -28.42
CA ARG A 979 22.41 4.76 -27.99
C ARG A 979 21.03 4.99 -27.34
N TYR A 980 20.90 6.08 -26.58
CA TYR A 980 19.67 6.43 -25.88
C TYR A 980 18.89 7.58 -26.52
N ARG A 981 19.32 8.07 -27.70
CA ARG A 981 18.76 9.24 -28.39
C ARG A 981 18.59 10.46 -27.48
N VAL A 982 19.61 10.74 -26.67
CA VAL A 982 19.62 11.88 -25.76
C VAL A 982 19.61 13.17 -26.58
N ARG A 983 18.64 14.05 -26.30
CA ARG A 983 18.55 15.38 -26.92
C ARG A 983 19.04 16.48 -25.99
N TYR A 984 18.82 16.34 -24.69
CA TYR A 984 19.23 17.35 -23.70
C TYR A 984 20.13 16.71 -22.64
N VAL A 985 21.17 17.43 -22.21
CA VAL A 985 22.01 17.06 -21.07
C VAL A 985 21.87 18.11 -19.99
N TYR A 986 21.48 17.69 -18.80
CA TYR A 986 21.34 18.54 -17.63
C TYR A 986 22.62 18.50 -16.78
N VAL A 987 23.17 19.67 -16.45
CA VAL A 987 24.32 19.82 -15.55
C VAL A 987 24.00 20.88 -14.49
N GLY A 988 23.58 20.44 -13.31
CA GLY A 988 23.28 21.31 -12.18
C GLY A 988 24.26 21.14 -11.01
N GLN A 989 23.85 21.62 -9.84
CA GLN A 989 24.65 21.60 -8.61
C GLN A 989 25.01 20.18 -8.18
N LEU A 990 24.04 19.25 -8.20
CA LEU A 990 24.28 17.85 -7.81
C LEU A 990 25.27 17.17 -8.75
N GLU A 991 25.13 17.38 -10.06
CA GLU A 991 26.02 16.84 -11.07
C GLU A 991 27.45 17.36 -10.86
N ARG A 992 27.60 18.66 -10.55
CA ARG A 992 28.91 19.29 -10.28
C ARG A 992 29.57 18.81 -8.98
N ASN A 993 28.78 18.46 -7.98
CA ASN A 993 29.30 18.00 -6.69
C ASN A 993 29.73 16.52 -6.74
N VAL A 994 29.10 15.70 -7.59
CA VAL A 994 29.37 14.25 -7.64
C VAL A 994 30.43 13.88 -8.68
N TYR A 995 30.48 14.58 -9.81
CA TYR A 995 31.38 14.23 -10.91
C TYR A 995 32.61 15.15 -10.98
N PRO A 996 33.81 14.60 -11.28
CA PRO A 996 35.04 15.35 -11.28
C PRO A 996 35.07 16.39 -12.42
N GLY A 997 35.57 17.58 -12.13
CA GLY A 997 35.64 18.72 -13.06
C GLY A 997 36.16 18.41 -14.48
N PRO A 998 37.23 17.61 -14.66
CA PRO A 998 37.73 17.24 -16.00
C PRO A 998 36.69 16.52 -16.87
N GLY A 999 35.83 15.69 -16.27
CA GLY A 999 34.75 15.00 -17.00
C GLY A 999 33.63 15.94 -17.42
N LEU A 1000 33.40 17.03 -16.69
CA LEU A 1000 32.37 18.02 -17.05
C LEU A 1000 32.90 19.09 -18.03
N ALA A 1001 34.20 19.33 -18.09
CA ALA A 1001 34.82 20.29 -19.00
C ALA A 1001 34.51 19.99 -20.49
N LYS A 1002 34.33 18.72 -20.84
CA LYS A 1002 34.00 18.28 -22.20
C LYS A 1002 32.71 18.89 -22.76
N PHE A 1003 31.73 19.25 -21.93
CA PHE A 1003 30.47 19.85 -22.41
C PHE A 1003 30.71 21.23 -23.01
N GLU A 1004 31.61 22.02 -22.40
CA GLU A 1004 32.03 23.32 -22.94
C GLU A 1004 32.89 23.16 -24.21
N GLU A 1005 33.77 22.15 -24.25
CA GLU A 1005 34.57 21.84 -25.45
C GLU A 1005 33.68 21.44 -26.64
N LEU A 1006 32.70 20.55 -26.41
CA LEU A 1006 31.75 20.13 -27.42
C LEU A 1006 30.79 21.25 -27.84
N THR A 1007 30.53 22.21 -26.96
CA THR A 1007 29.77 23.43 -27.31
C THR A 1007 30.58 24.32 -28.25
N LYS A 1008 31.88 24.52 -27.97
CA LYS A 1008 32.79 25.27 -28.88
C LYS A 1008 32.97 24.57 -30.22
N ALA A 1009 32.95 23.24 -30.24
CA ALA A 1009 33.03 22.43 -31.46
C ALA A 1009 31.73 22.41 -32.27
N GLY A 1010 30.64 23.00 -31.78
CA GLY A 1010 29.34 23.02 -32.47
C GLY A 1010 28.57 21.69 -32.41
N THR A 1011 28.99 20.74 -31.58
CA THR A 1011 28.30 19.46 -31.37
C THR A 1011 27.12 19.61 -30.40
N LEU A 1012 27.29 20.48 -29.39
CA LEU A 1012 26.26 20.83 -28.41
C LEU A 1012 25.93 22.33 -28.51
N ALA A 1013 24.71 22.71 -28.15
CA ALA A 1013 24.33 24.09 -27.91
C ALA A 1013 23.90 24.27 -26.46
N ARG A 1014 24.47 25.25 -25.75
CA ARG A 1014 23.93 25.63 -24.43
C ARG A 1014 22.64 26.43 -24.62
N VAL A 1015 21.50 25.83 -24.29
CA VAL A 1015 20.15 26.38 -24.53
C VAL A 1015 19.55 27.05 -23.30
N PHE A 1016 20.05 26.72 -22.11
CA PHE A 1016 19.69 27.37 -20.86
C PHE A 1016 20.93 27.53 -19.98
N HIS A 1017 21.00 28.67 -19.29
CA HIS A 1017 22.05 28.96 -18.31
C HIS A 1017 21.46 29.86 -17.20
N ASN A 1018 21.74 29.50 -15.96
CA ASN A 1018 21.70 30.40 -14.81
C ASN A 1018 22.93 30.16 -13.94
N ASP A 1019 23.02 30.82 -12.78
CA ASP A 1019 24.22 30.79 -11.92
C ASP A 1019 24.70 29.37 -11.54
N ARG A 1020 23.81 28.36 -11.56
CA ARG A 1020 24.11 27.01 -11.07
C ARG A 1020 23.73 25.86 -11.99
N VAL A 1021 23.01 26.12 -13.07
CA VAL A 1021 22.44 25.10 -13.97
C VAL A 1021 22.71 25.46 -15.43
N ASP A 1022 23.23 24.49 -16.17
CA ASP A 1022 23.34 24.52 -17.62
C ASP A 1022 22.53 23.38 -18.25
N ILE A 1023 21.86 23.67 -19.36
CA ILE A 1023 21.23 22.65 -20.20
C ILE A 1023 21.85 22.74 -21.60
N TYR A 1024 22.38 21.61 -22.06
CA TYR A 1024 22.96 21.45 -23.39
C TYR A 1024 22.02 20.67 -24.28
N GLU A 1025 21.72 21.19 -25.47
CA GLU A 1025 21.02 20.48 -26.53
C GLU A 1025 22.05 19.81 -27.46
N VAL A 1026 21.78 18.57 -27.86
CA VAL A 1026 22.56 17.88 -28.86
C VAL A 1026 22.09 18.29 -30.25
N LEU A 1027 22.97 18.92 -31.02
CA LEU A 1027 22.66 19.43 -32.37
C LEU A 1027 22.74 18.36 -33.46
N ARG A 1028 23.25 17.17 -33.12
CA ARG A 1028 23.39 16.06 -34.04
C ARG A 1028 22.04 15.41 -34.30
N ASP A 1029 21.73 15.19 -35.56
CA ASP A 1029 20.58 14.40 -35.96
C ASP A 1029 20.93 12.91 -35.86
N TRP A 1030 20.30 12.22 -34.90
CA TRP A 1030 20.54 10.79 -34.69
C TRP A 1030 19.97 9.93 -35.82
N ASP A 1031 18.99 10.46 -36.57
CA ASP A 1031 18.32 9.74 -37.66
C ASP A 1031 19.10 9.82 -38.98
N ALA A 1032 20.01 10.79 -39.14
CA ALA A 1032 20.85 10.92 -40.32
C ALA A 1032 22.07 9.98 -40.33
N ASP A 1033 22.42 9.38 -39.18
CA ASP A 1033 23.60 8.52 -38.98
C ASP A 1033 23.29 7.00 -38.99
N CYS A 1034 22.03 6.62 -39.28
CA CYS A 1034 21.56 5.24 -39.43
C CYS A 1034 21.04 5.02 -40.86
#